data_AF-A0A564QBU4-F1
#
_entry.id   AF-A0A564QBU4-F1
#
_cell.length_a   1.000
_cell.length_b   1.000
_cell.length_c   1.000
_cell.angle_alpha   90.00
_cell.angle_beta   90.00
_cell.angle_gamma   90.00
#
_symmetry.space_group_name_H-M   'P 1'
#
loop_
_entity.id
_entity.type
_entity.pdbx_description
1 polymer ?
#
loop_
_entity_poly.entity_id
_entity_poly.type
_entity_poly.pdbx_seq_one_letter_code
_entity_poly.pdbx_strand_id
1 'polypeptide(L)'
;MDETIKVPKVVFFLGAGASVAADVPATEDFIYGNEGFKKHIEDKGFEEEKIVLQEILTVLKKKKDEIDRKYQKLVRQNKDKEKSDEFEGIKREKEKFEKIDVELVLETLYKLNNKEVELLPDFYDQNTFKFTEKEESLKSLEKKLRGFIREKTIVSEDKIDYLAPLKEFVAKYEMLDIFSVNYDTCIEQFCKEYGLRYTDGFELYWHPESFDDSDYDVKLYKIHGSVMWYLTDRGSHVKIPIASGEKDEIKLITGETAKTLMVYPMGGKWEYAEPLLELIRRLHVGLEKAEVCIVIGYSFRDDYIRRIFFEAARTNKDLILFLIAPDAGRIYDDKLKFIDKDKIRPSSLEGKVICWNYPMEIVLKDYYLYRSLGKLSDILKGLEKAQEFKRERGSKVGAFQYGLQEVVLNCIEIGYTSMAEKVLEKEEGITVDNLKESHLFVDRDRRYIDKLRILCGLGVNHLYSGNYVRAKRYFTELKEILEQSLSVGNEYFELNSRLITYKKEREEGKRIKNKIEEIKKNNEVLPYYTWFMCSSSDSRWVGCLQDDFIDLLNKEIKLRSIDDDISKLLSKIIEKCNQMKAYLEIPSKTGIYEESDEIDIENPLVEIARKDDAEEKLKEIIKAFEGLIGFCEKKEGETT
;
A
#
# COMPACT_ATOMS: atom_id res chain seq x y z
N MET A 1 -18.46 22.31 25.28
CA MET A 1 -19.18 22.00 24.04
C MET A 1 -18.45 20.81 23.46
N ASP A 2 -19.05 19.62 23.59
CA ASP A 2 -18.52 18.40 22.98
C ASP A 2 -18.46 18.59 21.48
N GLU A 3 -17.26 18.84 20.95
CA GLU A 3 -16.98 18.53 19.55
C GLU A 3 -16.98 17.00 19.48
N THR A 4 -18.14 16.41 19.22
CA THR A 4 -18.23 15.04 18.74
C THR A 4 -17.29 14.94 17.55
N ILE A 5 -16.13 14.32 17.75
CA ILE A 5 -15.16 14.04 16.70
C ILE A 5 -15.95 13.31 15.62
N LYS A 6 -16.17 13.97 14.48
CA LYS A 6 -16.86 13.35 13.35
C LYS A 6 -15.98 12.18 12.93
N VAL A 7 -16.40 10.98 13.29
CA VAL A 7 -15.71 9.76 12.94
C VAL A 7 -15.79 9.65 11.41
N PRO A 8 -14.66 9.55 10.68
CA PRO A 8 -14.67 9.63 9.23
C PRO A 8 -15.51 8.49 8.65
N LYS A 9 -16.28 8.75 7.59
CA LYS A 9 -17.03 7.66 6.96
C LYS A 9 -16.06 6.71 6.25
N VAL A 10 -15.86 5.51 6.79
CA VAL A 10 -14.96 4.49 6.24
C VAL A 10 -15.75 3.43 5.48
N VAL A 11 -15.26 3.05 4.30
CA VAL A 11 -15.76 1.91 3.53
C VAL A 11 -14.62 0.95 3.21
N PHE A 12 -14.91 -0.35 3.16
CA PHE A 12 -13.94 -1.38 2.76
C PHE A 12 -14.23 -1.88 1.35
N PHE A 13 -13.18 -2.16 0.59
CA PHE A 13 -13.25 -2.81 -0.71
C PHE A 13 -12.28 -3.99 -0.77
N LEU A 14 -12.80 -5.20 -0.89
CA LEU A 14 -12.04 -6.44 -0.79
C LEU A 14 -11.92 -7.12 -2.15
N GLY A 15 -10.69 -7.39 -2.57
CA GLY A 15 -10.36 -8.21 -3.74
C GLY A 15 -9.83 -9.59 -3.36
N ALA A 16 -9.48 -10.41 -4.35
CA ALA A 16 -9.11 -11.80 -4.14
C ALA A 16 -7.94 -11.99 -3.16
N GLY A 17 -7.00 -11.04 -3.13
CA GLY A 17 -5.88 -11.05 -2.19
C GLY A 17 -6.28 -10.93 -0.72
N ALA A 18 -7.51 -10.48 -0.43
CA ALA A 18 -8.02 -10.37 0.94
C ALA A 18 -8.38 -11.73 1.56
N SER A 19 -8.68 -12.74 0.74
CA SER A 19 -9.15 -14.05 1.20
C SER A 19 -8.04 -15.11 1.24
N VAL A 20 -6.83 -14.78 0.80
CA VAL A 20 -5.69 -15.71 0.73
C VAL A 20 -5.33 -16.28 2.11
N ALA A 21 -5.43 -15.46 3.16
CA ALA A 21 -5.18 -15.88 4.55
C ALA A 21 -6.20 -16.93 5.06
N ALA A 22 -7.34 -17.08 4.38
CA ALA A 22 -8.34 -18.10 4.66
C ALA A 22 -8.17 -19.38 3.79
N ASP A 23 -7.02 -19.55 3.15
CA ASP A 23 -6.71 -20.58 2.15
C ASP A 23 -7.60 -20.53 0.88
N VAL A 24 -8.24 -19.38 0.61
CA VAL A 24 -8.94 -19.17 -0.66
C VAL A 24 -7.90 -18.78 -1.72
N PRO A 25 -7.74 -19.56 -2.82
CA PRO A 25 -6.75 -19.24 -3.84
C PRO A 25 -7.01 -17.88 -4.51
N ALA A 26 -5.96 -17.20 -4.96
CA ALA A 26 -6.13 -16.10 -5.91
C ALA A 26 -6.68 -16.62 -7.26
N THR A 27 -7.23 -15.74 -8.10
CA THR A 27 -7.93 -16.14 -9.34
C THR A 27 -7.08 -17.00 -10.30
N GLU A 28 -5.77 -16.77 -10.35
CA GLU A 28 -4.81 -17.57 -11.14
C GLU A 28 -4.51 -18.93 -10.50
N ASP A 29 -4.40 -18.96 -9.17
CA ASP A 29 -4.07 -20.16 -8.39
C ASP A 29 -5.23 -21.16 -8.34
N PHE A 30 -6.47 -20.72 -8.56
CA PHE A 30 -7.59 -21.62 -8.80
C PHE A 30 -7.34 -22.59 -9.96
N ILE A 31 -6.56 -22.21 -10.97
CA ILE A 31 -6.23 -23.09 -12.10
C ILE A 31 -4.88 -23.78 -11.90
N TYR A 32 -3.84 -23.00 -11.56
CA TYR A 32 -2.45 -23.45 -11.61
C TYR A 32 -1.82 -23.72 -10.25
N GLY A 33 -2.46 -23.36 -9.14
CA GLY A 33 -1.89 -23.50 -7.81
C GLY A 33 -1.56 -24.95 -7.45
N ASN A 34 -0.76 -25.13 -6.39
CA ASN A 34 -0.37 -26.46 -5.89
C ASN A 34 -1.55 -27.33 -5.46
N GLU A 35 -2.70 -26.70 -5.20
CA GLU A 35 -3.99 -27.35 -4.96
C GLU A 35 -5.06 -26.86 -5.94
N GLY A 36 -4.65 -26.33 -7.09
CA GLY A 36 -5.52 -25.78 -8.12
C GLY A 36 -6.27 -26.85 -8.91
N PHE A 37 -7.22 -26.42 -9.72
CA PHE A 37 -8.15 -27.27 -10.43
C PHE A 37 -7.48 -28.27 -11.38
N LYS A 38 -6.36 -27.87 -12.01
CA LYS A 38 -5.60 -28.77 -12.88
C LYS A 38 -5.13 -30.02 -12.12
N LYS A 39 -4.58 -29.83 -10.93
CA LYS A 39 -4.13 -30.94 -10.07
C LYS A 39 -5.32 -31.71 -9.52
N HIS A 40 -6.40 -31.03 -9.13
CA HIS A 40 -7.63 -31.67 -8.66
C HIS A 40 -8.21 -32.66 -9.70
N ILE A 41 -8.25 -32.26 -10.97
CA ILE A 41 -8.69 -33.13 -12.08
C ILE A 41 -7.77 -34.35 -12.23
N GLU A 42 -6.46 -34.16 -12.11
CA GLU A 42 -5.46 -35.23 -12.17
C GLU A 42 -5.62 -36.22 -11.01
N ASP A 43 -5.74 -35.71 -9.78
CA ASP A 43 -5.89 -36.52 -8.56
C ASP A 43 -7.20 -37.31 -8.53
N LYS A 44 -8.27 -36.77 -9.13
CA LYS A 44 -9.59 -37.44 -9.24
C LYS A 44 -9.72 -38.39 -10.44
N GLY A 45 -8.73 -38.44 -11.34
CA GLY A 45 -8.74 -39.31 -12.52
C GLY A 45 -9.74 -38.89 -13.60
N PHE A 46 -10.03 -37.59 -13.73
CA PHE A 46 -10.96 -37.04 -14.72
C PHE A 46 -10.28 -36.81 -16.08
N GLU A 47 -9.88 -37.90 -16.76
CA GLU A 47 -9.03 -37.82 -17.97
C GLU A 47 -9.67 -37.06 -19.14
N GLU A 48 -10.98 -37.21 -19.38
CA GLU A 48 -11.66 -36.48 -20.45
C GLU A 48 -11.67 -34.97 -20.19
N GLU A 49 -12.04 -34.56 -18.98
CA GLU A 49 -12.04 -33.15 -18.59
C GLU A 49 -10.63 -32.56 -18.55
N LYS A 50 -9.62 -33.36 -18.18
CA LYS A 50 -8.21 -32.96 -18.27
C LYS A 50 -7.79 -32.61 -19.69
N ILE A 51 -8.15 -33.46 -20.66
CA ILE A 51 -7.85 -33.21 -22.07
C ILE A 51 -8.53 -31.92 -22.53
N VAL A 52 -9.82 -31.75 -22.21
CA VAL A 52 -10.60 -30.55 -22.61
C VAL A 52 -10.03 -29.29 -21.97
N LEU A 53 -9.72 -29.31 -20.67
CA LEU A 53 -9.10 -28.17 -19.98
C LEU A 53 -7.74 -27.82 -20.60
N GLN A 54 -6.91 -28.82 -20.88
CA GLN A 54 -5.60 -28.59 -21.50
C GLN A 54 -5.71 -28.02 -22.92
N GLU A 55 -6.72 -28.43 -23.70
CA GLU A 55 -7.05 -27.86 -25.01
C GLU A 55 -7.45 -26.38 -24.88
N ILE A 56 -8.35 -26.05 -23.94
CA ILE A 56 -8.77 -24.67 -23.64
C ILE A 56 -7.57 -23.80 -23.27
N LEU A 57 -6.78 -24.23 -22.28
CA LEU A 57 -5.61 -23.48 -21.82
C LEU A 57 -4.58 -23.28 -22.93
N THR A 58 -4.41 -24.27 -23.83
CA THR A 58 -3.50 -24.16 -24.98
C THR A 58 -3.97 -23.11 -25.97
N VAL A 59 -5.28 -23.05 -26.26
CA VAL A 59 -5.85 -22.04 -27.16
C VAL A 59 -5.74 -20.64 -26.56
N LEU A 60 -6.08 -20.49 -25.27
CA LEU A 60 -5.95 -19.21 -24.56
C LEU A 60 -4.49 -18.71 -24.53
N LYS A 61 -3.51 -19.61 -24.34
CA LYS A 61 -2.07 -19.28 -24.42
C LYS A 61 -1.65 -18.82 -25.81
N LYS A 62 -2.01 -19.57 -26.86
CA LYS A 62 -1.72 -19.18 -28.24
C LYS A 62 -2.30 -17.81 -28.58
N LYS A 63 -3.50 -17.50 -28.04
CA LYS A 63 -4.16 -16.21 -28.23
C LYS A 63 -3.42 -15.08 -27.54
N LYS A 64 -3.02 -15.29 -26.29
CA LYS A 64 -2.16 -14.35 -25.56
C LYS A 64 -0.90 -14.04 -26.36
N ASP A 65 -0.21 -15.05 -26.89
CA ASP A 65 0.99 -14.87 -27.71
C ASP A 65 0.73 -14.15 -29.04
N GLU A 66 -0.45 -14.37 -29.65
CA GLU A 66 -0.88 -13.65 -30.86
C GLU A 66 -1.14 -12.17 -30.56
N ILE A 67 -1.88 -11.88 -29.49
CA ILE A 67 -2.19 -10.52 -29.05
C ILE A 67 -0.90 -9.79 -28.68
N ASP A 68 0.01 -10.44 -27.95
CA ASP A 68 1.31 -9.89 -27.60
C ASP A 68 2.14 -9.55 -28.85
N ARG A 69 2.15 -10.44 -29.85
CA ARG A 69 2.83 -10.15 -31.13
C ARG A 69 2.18 -9.01 -31.90
N LYS A 70 0.85 -8.93 -31.96
CA LYS A 70 0.12 -7.83 -32.60
C LYS A 70 0.40 -6.50 -31.90
N TYR A 71 0.33 -6.50 -30.57
CA TYR A 71 0.64 -5.34 -29.74
C TYR A 71 2.08 -4.86 -29.95
N GLN A 72 3.06 -5.76 -29.88
CA GLN A 72 4.47 -5.43 -30.13
C GLN A 72 4.72 -4.91 -31.55
N LYS A 73 4.05 -5.48 -32.55
CA LYS A 73 4.13 -5.01 -33.94
C LYS A 73 3.59 -3.58 -34.06
N LEU A 74 2.46 -3.29 -33.43
CA LEU A 74 1.87 -1.95 -33.45
C LEU A 74 2.75 -0.92 -32.73
N VAL A 75 3.28 -1.26 -31.55
CA VAL A 75 4.22 -0.41 -30.80
C VAL A 75 5.46 -0.09 -31.64
N ARG A 76 5.99 -1.07 -32.40
CA ARG A 76 7.13 -0.85 -33.32
C ARG A 76 6.79 -0.01 -34.55
N GLN A 77 5.55 -0.07 -35.04
CA GLN A 77 5.14 0.54 -36.30
C GLN A 77 4.65 2.00 -36.17
N ASN A 78 4.29 2.48 -34.98
CA ASN A 78 3.77 3.84 -34.79
C ASN A 78 4.13 4.43 -33.42
N LYS A 79 5.19 5.25 -33.33
CA LYS A 79 5.48 6.06 -32.13
C LYS A 79 4.49 7.23 -31.93
N ASP A 80 3.81 7.68 -32.99
CA ASP A 80 2.99 8.91 -32.97
C ASP A 80 1.47 8.67 -33.07
N LYS A 81 1.01 7.40 -33.14
CA LYS A 81 -0.42 7.03 -33.29
C LYS A 81 -0.89 5.98 -32.29
N GLU A 82 -0.50 6.10 -31.02
CA GLU A 82 -1.04 5.30 -29.89
C GLU A 82 -2.56 5.50 -29.63
N LYS A 83 -3.28 6.17 -30.54
CA LYS A 83 -4.70 6.56 -30.43
C LYS A 83 -5.59 6.04 -31.56
N SER A 84 -5.15 5.08 -32.36
CA SER A 84 -6.08 4.43 -33.30
C SER A 84 -7.05 3.51 -32.54
N ASP A 85 -8.30 3.43 -32.99
CA ASP A 85 -9.30 2.51 -32.40
C ASP A 85 -8.83 1.05 -32.43
N GLU A 86 -8.04 0.68 -33.45
CA GLU A 86 -7.40 -0.63 -33.58
C GLU A 86 -6.36 -0.89 -32.47
N PHE A 87 -5.55 0.10 -32.13
CA PHE A 87 -4.55 -0.01 -31.06
C PHE A 87 -5.24 -0.16 -29.70
N GLU A 88 -6.25 0.66 -29.42
CA GLU A 88 -7.04 0.58 -28.18
C GLU A 88 -7.82 -0.75 -28.08
N GLY A 89 -8.34 -1.28 -29.19
CA GLY A 89 -8.96 -2.60 -29.25
C GLY A 89 -7.98 -3.72 -28.86
N ILE A 90 -6.82 -3.80 -29.52
CA ILE A 90 -5.79 -4.83 -29.24
C ILE A 90 -5.22 -4.68 -27.83
N LYS A 91 -5.12 -3.45 -27.32
CA LYS A 91 -4.66 -3.15 -25.97
C LYS A 91 -5.65 -3.64 -24.90
N ARG A 92 -6.96 -3.47 -25.10
CA ARG A 92 -7.99 -4.04 -24.21
C ARG A 92 -7.96 -5.57 -24.22
N GLU A 93 -7.80 -6.17 -25.40
CA GLU A 93 -7.61 -7.62 -25.50
C GLU A 93 -6.37 -8.08 -24.73
N LYS A 94 -5.25 -7.34 -24.84
CA LYS A 94 -4.02 -7.66 -24.11
C LYS A 94 -4.19 -7.65 -22.60
N GLU A 95 -4.96 -6.71 -22.05
CA GLU A 95 -5.26 -6.68 -20.60
C GLU A 95 -6.11 -7.87 -20.17
N LYS A 96 -7.14 -8.18 -20.96
CA LYS A 96 -8.01 -9.32 -20.68
C LYS A 96 -7.25 -10.64 -20.67
N PHE A 97 -6.34 -10.83 -21.63
CA PHE A 97 -5.51 -12.03 -21.74
C PHE A 97 -4.16 -11.92 -21.00
N GLU A 98 -3.96 -10.88 -20.20
CA GLU A 98 -2.72 -10.66 -19.44
C GLU A 98 -2.43 -11.87 -18.55
N LYS A 99 -3.48 -12.41 -17.92
CA LYS A 99 -3.45 -13.67 -17.16
C LYS A 99 -4.56 -14.60 -17.61
N ILE A 100 -4.26 -15.89 -17.64
CA ILE A 100 -5.24 -16.93 -17.94
C ILE A 100 -5.72 -17.49 -16.60
N ASP A 101 -6.70 -16.83 -16.00
CA ASP A 101 -7.22 -17.19 -14.68
C ASP A 101 -8.57 -17.93 -14.76
N VAL A 102 -9.12 -18.26 -13.60
CA VAL A 102 -10.39 -19.00 -13.49
C VAL A 102 -11.56 -18.27 -14.15
N GLU A 103 -11.57 -16.93 -14.12
CA GLU A 103 -12.65 -16.14 -14.70
C GLU A 103 -12.63 -16.22 -16.23
N LEU A 104 -11.45 -16.09 -16.85
CA LEU A 104 -11.30 -16.25 -18.30
C LEU A 104 -11.63 -17.68 -18.76
N VAL A 105 -11.28 -18.70 -17.96
CA VAL A 105 -11.62 -20.10 -18.24
C VAL A 105 -13.13 -20.32 -18.17
N LEU A 106 -13.80 -19.80 -17.14
CA LEU A 106 -15.26 -19.91 -17.01
C LEU A 106 -16.02 -19.15 -18.09
N GLU A 107 -15.58 -17.94 -18.44
CA GLU A 107 -16.14 -17.18 -19.56
C GLU A 107 -16.02 -17.98 -20.86
N THR A 108 -14.87 -18.63 -21.07
CA THR A 108 -14.62 -19.47 -22.24
C THR A 108 -15.53 -20.70 -22.25
N LEU A 109 -15.65 -21.41 -21.13
CA LEU A 109 -16.54 -22.56 -20.99
C LEU A 109 -18.00 -22.20 -21.23
N TYR A 110 -18.46 -21.09 -20.64
CA TYR A 110 -19.83 -20.62 -20.80
C TYR A 110 -20.15 -20.30 -22.26
N LYS A 111 -19.28 -19.55 -22.95
CA LYS A 111 -19.43 -19.27 -24.40
C LYS A 111 -19.46 -20.55 -25.23
N LEU A 112 -18.57 -21.49 -24.92
CA LEU A 112 -18.53 -22.78 -25.62
C LEU A 112 -19.75 -23.66 -25.35
N ASN A 113 -20.42 -23.53 -24.20
CA ASN A 113 -21.63 -24.28 -23.86
C ASN A 113 -22.93 -23.61 -24.37
N ASN A 114 -22.91 -22.31 -24.71
CA ASN A 114 -24.10 -21.52 -25.10
C ASN A 114 -24.03 -20.93 -26.52
N LYS A 115 -23.34 -21.63 -27.43
CA LYS A 115 -23.03 -21.18 -28.81
C LYS A 115 -24.25 -20.80 -29.67
N GLU A 116 -25.43 -21.34 -29.38
CA GLU A 116 -26.67 -21.06 -30.11
C GLU A 116 -27.28 -19.69 -29.74
N VAL A 117 -26.96 -19.17 -28.55
CA VAL A 117 -27.58 -17.97 -27.97
C VAL A 117 -26.61 -16.80 -27.94
N GLU A 118 -25.31 -17.06 -27.84
CA GLU A 118 -24.26 -16.05 -27.88
C GLU A 118 -23.57 -16.02 -29.23
N LEU A 119 -23.39 -14.81 -29.79
CA LEU A 119 -22.50 -14.63 -30.93
C LEU A 119 -21.09 -15.01 -30.49
N LEU A 120 -20.57 -16.11 -31.00
CA LEU A 120 -19.17 -16.45 -30.85
C LEU A 120 -18.36 -15.48 -31.71
N PRO A 121 -17.42 -14.72 -31.13
CA PRO A 121 -16.34 -14.15 -31.93
C PRO A 121 -15.66 -15.24 -32.76
N ASP A 122 -15.10 -14.90 -33.94
CA ASP A 122 -14.35 -15.82 -34.83
C ASP A 122 -13.35 -16.74 -34.08
N PHE A 123 -12.89 -16.30 -32.91
CA PHE A 123 -11.99 -17.00 -32.01
C PHE A 123 -12.58 -18.22 -31.27
N TYR A 124 -13.87 -18.21 -30.93
CA TYR A 124 -14.54 -19.34 -30.26
C TYR A 124 -15.16 -20.34 -31.24
N ASP A 125 -14.87 -20.16 -32.54
CA ASP A 125 -15.31 -21.05 -33.61
C ASP A 125 -14.82 -22.50 -33.38
N GLN A 126 -15.66 -23.46 -33.73
CA GLN A 126 -15.39 -24.90 -33.69
C GLN A 126 -14.22 -25.31 -34.60
N ASN A 127 -13.82 -24.48 -35.56
CA ASN A 127 -12.63 -24.75 -36.37
C ASN A 127 -11.33 -24.54 -35.57
N THR A 128 -11.32 -23.62 -34.60
CA THR A 128 -10.18 -23.37 -33.70
C THR A 128 -10.11 -24.43 -32.61
N PHE A 129 -11.28 -24.86 -32.14
CA PHE A 129 -11.42 -25.88 -31.12
C PHE A 129 -12.09 -27.13 -31.69
N LYS A 130 -11.33 -28.22 -31.89
CA LYS A 130 -11.81 -29.52 -32.37
C LYS A 130 -12.74 -30.23 -31.36
N PHE A 131 -13.88 -29.61 -31.03
CA PHE A 131 -14.83 -30.05 -29.99
C PHE A 131 -16.11 -30.67 -30.55
N THR A 132 -16.18 -30.98 -31.85
CA THR A 132 -17.40 -31.53 -32.49
C THR A 132 -17.89 -32.85 -31.89
N GLU A 133 -17.13 -33.48 -30.97
CA GLU A 133 -17.51 -34.73 -30.28
C GLU A 133 -17.41 -34.65 -28.72
N LYS A 134 -17.29 -33.47 -28.10
CA LYS A 134 -17.04 -33.33 -26.63
C LYS A 134 -18.00 -32.40 -25.87
N GLU A 135 -19.23 -32.19 -26.34
CA GLU A 135 -20.19 -31.31 -25.66
C GLU A 135 -20.51 -31.74 -24.21
N GLU A 136 -20.62 -33.05 -23.98
CA GLU A 136 -20.88 -33.59 -22.63
C GLU A 136 -19.69 -33.34 -21.69
N SER A 137 -18.46 -33.53 -22.17
CA SER A 137 -17.25 -33.24 -21.41
C SER A 137 -17.09 -31.74 -21.12
N LEU A 138 -17.52 -30.84 -22.01
CA LEU A 138 -17.51 -29.38 -21.76
C LEU A 138 -18.48 -28.98 -20.64
N LYS A 139 -19.71 -29.50 -20.67
CA LYS A 139 -20.71 -29.30 -19.61
C LYS A 139 -20.25 -29.90 -18.28
N SER A 140 -19.66 -31.09 -18.32
CA SER A 140 -19.07 -31.76 -17.16
C SER A 140 -17.90 -30.98 -16.56
N LEU A 141 -16.99 -30.48 -17.40
CA LEU A 141 -15.85 -29.66 -17.00
C LEU A 141 -16.30 -28.35 -16.33
N GLU A 142 -17.27 -27.64 -16.92
CA GLU A 142 -17.83 -26.43 -16.30
C GLU A 142 -18.42 -26.74 -14.93
N LYS A 143 -19.23 -27.80 -14.83
CA LYS A 143 -19.83 -28.24 -13.56
C LYS A 143 -18.77 -28.58 -12.50
N LYS A 144 -17.73 -29.34 -12.88
CA LYS A 144 -16.63 -29.71 -11.98
C LYS A 144 -15.84 -28.48 -11.52
N LEU A 145 -15.57 -27.53 -12.42
CA LEU A 145 -14.87 -26.29 -12.06
C LEU A 145 -15.69 -25.44 -11.09
N ARG A 146 -17.00 -25.29 -11.34
CA ARG A 146 -17.90 -24.58 -10.42
C ARG A 146 -17.98 -25.25 -9.05
N GLY A 147 -18.04 -26.58 -9.03
CA GLY A 147 -17.99 -27.37 -7.79
C GLY A 147 -16.68 -27.17 -7.02
N PHE A 148 -15.54 -27.20 -7.72
CA PHE A 148 -14.22 -26.98 -7.13
C PHE A 148 -14.08 -25.56 -6.56
N ILE A 149 -14.55 -24.54 -7.27
CA ILE A 149 -14.54 -23.16 -6.77
C ILE A 149 -15.36 -23.06 -5.48
N ARG A 150 -16.57 -23.65 -5.46
CA ARG A 150 -17.43 -23.67 -4.26
C ARG A 150 -16.73 -24.33 -3.08
N GLU A 151 -16.10 -25.48 -3.29
CA GLU A 151 -15.35 -26.19 -2.24
C GLU A 151 -14.25 -25.30 -1.64
N LYS A 152 -13.51 -24.56 -2.47
CA LYS A 152 -12.40 -23.71 -2.03
C LYS A 152 -12.83 -22.34 -1.47
N THR A 153 -14.08 -21.93 -1.65
CA THR A 153 -14.59 -20.59 -1.27
C THR A 153 -15.61 -20.64 -0.13
N ILE A 154 -16.12 -21.82 0.20
CA ILE A 154 -16.79 -22.05 1.48
C ILE A 154 -15.69 -22.19 2.53
N VAL A 155 -15.51 -21.13 3.32
CA VAL A 155 -14.46 -21.01 4.31
C VAL A 155 -14.96 -21.54 5.65
N SER A 156 -14.09 -22.19 6.40
CA SER A 156 -14.38 -22.69 7.74
C SER A 156 -14.10 -21.62 8.81
N GLU A 157 -14.80 -21.71 9.94
CA GLU A 157 -14.71 -20.72 11.04
C GLU A 157 -13.30 -20.60 11.63
N ASP A 158 -12.51 -21.67 11.63
CA ASP A 158 -11.12 -21.67 12.13
C ASP A 158 -10.13 -20.86 11.26
N LYS A 159 -10.56 -20.40 10.08
CA LYS A 159 -9.71 -19.67 9.12
C LYS A 159 -10.00 -18.18 9.05
N ILE A 160 -10.91 -17.64 9.87
CA ILE A 160 -11.30 -16.22 9.81
C ILE A 160 -10.66 -15.34 10.89
N ASP A 161 -9.80 -15.89 11.75
CA ASP A 161 -9.17 -15.16 12.86
C ASP A 161 -8.39 -13.92 12.40
N TYR A 162 -7.84 -13.93 11.19
CA TYR A 162 -7.15 -12.76 10.62
C TYR A 162 -8.07 -11.54 10.43
N LEU A 163 -9.39 -11.75 10.36
CA LEU A 163 -10.41 -10.70 10.26
C LEU A 163 -10.87 -10.18 11.63
N ALA A 164 -10.48 -10.82 12.74
CA ALA A 164 -10.85 -10.39 14.09
C ALA A 164 -10.69 -8.87 14.36
N PRO A 165 -9.65 -8.19 13.85
CA PRO A 165 -9.48 -6.75 14.04
C PRO A 165 -10.59 -5.88 13.43
N LEU A 166 -11.38 -6.39 12.46
CA LEU A 166 -12.53 -5.67 11.90
C LEU A 166 -13.63 -5.41 12.94
N LYS A 167 -13.67 -6.17 14.05
CA LYS A 167 -14.61 -5.91 15.16
C LYS A 167 -14.46 -4.52 15.76
N GLU A 168 -13.23 -4.01 15.87
CA GLU A 168 -13.01 -2.65 16.40
C GLU A 168 -13.54 -1.58 15.45
N PHE A 169 -13.55 -1.87 14.15
CA PHE A 169 -14.17 -0.98 13.17
C PHE A 169 -15.69 -1.00 13.36
N VAL A 170 -16.31 -2.16 13.51
CA VAL A 170 -17.75 -2.26 13.81
C VAL A 170 -18.08 -1.51 15.10
N ALA A 171 -17.31 -1.72 16.18
CA ALA A 171 -17.53 -1.06 17.46
C ALA A 171 -17.37 0.47 17.39
N LYS A 172 -16.47 0.99 16.55
CA LYS A 172 -16.22 2.43 16.41
C LYS A 172 -17.21 3.14 15.48
N TYR A 173 -17.53 2.51 14.36
CA TYR A 173 -18.31 3.14 13.29
C TYR A 173 -19.80 2.76 13.36
N GLU A 174 -20.19 1.89 14.30
CA GLU A 174 -21.53 1.31 14.50
C GLU A 174 -22.02 0.42 13.35
N MET A 175 -21.60 0.71 12.11
CA MET A 175 -21.96 -0.01 10.90
C MET A 175 -20.80 0.06 9.90
N LEU A 176 -20.47 -1.07 9.25
CA LEU A 176 -19.46 -1.14 8.20
C LEU A 176 -20.07 -1.47 6.83
N ASP A 177 -19.79 -0.62 5.84
CA ASP A 177 -20.03 -0.92 4.44
C ASP A 177 -18.80 -1.67 3.87
N ILE A 178 -18.97 -2.94 3.49
CA ILE A 178 -17.93 -3.79 2.91
C ILE A 178 -18.34 -4.18 1.49
N PHE A 179 -17.62 -3.67 0.50
CA PHE A 179 -17.73 -4.09 -0.89
C PHE A 179 -16.73 -5.22 -1.16
N SER A 180 -17.13 -6.23 -1.91
CA SER A 180 -16.24 -7.34 -2.29
C SER A 180 -16.48 -7.79 -3.71
N VAL A 181 -15.40 -8.11 -4.43
CA VAL A 181 -15.43 -8.82 -5.71
C VAL A 181 -15.20 -10.33 -5.54
N ASN A 182 -15.16 -10.82 -4.30
CA ASN A 182 -14.86 -12.21 -4.00
C ASN A 182 -16.14 -13.04 -3.87
N TYR A 183 -16.06 -14.29 -4.33
CA TYR A 183 -17.17 -15.24 -4.26
C TYR A 183 -17.30 -15.92 -2.90
N ASP A 184 -16.24 -15.89 -2.08
CA ASP A 184 -16.07 -16.66 -0.84
C ASP A 184 -16.88 -16.16 0.35
N THR A 185 -16.96 -16.98 1.39
CA THR A 185 -17.80 -16.75 2.58
C THR A 185 -17.05 -16.12 3.76
N CYS A 186 -15.86 -15.55 3.57
CA CYS A 186 -15.02 -15.06 4.67
C CYS A 186 -15.75 -14.07 5.58
N ILE A 187 -16.43 -13.08 5.01
CA ILE A 187 -17.11 -12.03 5.79
C ILE A 187 -18.36 -12.56 6.47
N GLU A 188 -19.10 -13.47 5.83
CA GLU A 188 -20.23 -14.15 6.43
C GLU A 188 -19.80 -15.01 7.63
N GLN A 189 -18.72 -15.79 7.49
CA GLN A 189 -18.15 -16.57 8.60
C GLN A 189 -17.62 -15.66 9.71
N PHE A 190 -16.95 -14.56 9.38
CA PHE A 190 -16.52 -13.56 10.36
C PHE A 190 -17.71 -13.01 11.15
N CYS A 191 -18.80 -12.64 10.48
CA CYS A 191 -19.99 -12.13 11.18
C CYS A 191 -20.62 -13.22 12.06
N LYS A 192 -20.67 -14.46 11.58
CA LYS A 192 -21.19 -15.61 12.34
C LYS A 192 -20.36 -15.89 13.60
N GLU A 193 -19.04 -16.00 13.46
CA GLU A 193 -18.11 -16.30 14.57
C GLU A 193 -18.20 -15.25 15.68
N TYR A 194 -18.30 -13.97 15.28
CA TYR A 194 -18.32 -12.86 16.22
C TYR A 194 -19.72 -12.36 16.61
N GLY A 195 -20.78 -13.05 16.20
CA GLY A 195 -22.16 -12.71 16.56
C GLY A 195 -22.64 -11.37 16.02
N LEU A 196 -22.10 -10.93 14.87
CA LEU A 196 -22.46 -9.69 14.20
C LEU A 196 -23.62 -9.91 13.23
N ARG A 197 -24.57 -8.98 13.22
CA ARG A 197 -25.67 -8.96 12.26
C ARG A 197 -25.18 -8.39 10.93
N TYR A 198 -25.36 -9.12 9.85
CA TYR A 198 -25.02 -8.65 8.52
C TYR A 198 -26.17 -8.80 7.53
N THR A 199 -26.18 -7.94 6.50
CA THR A 199 -27.00 -8.11 5.30
C THR A 199 -26.12 -8.16 4.06
N ASP A 200 -26.44 -9.05 3.14
CA ASP A 200 -25.88 -9.09 1.78
C ASP A 200 -26.94 -8.81 0.70
N GLY A 201 -28.07 -8.23 1.09
CA GLY A 201 -29.22 -8.00 0.21
C GLY A 201 -30.09 -9.25 0.01
N PHE A 202 -29.75 -10.37 0.65
CA PHE A 202 -30.52 -11.61 0.60
C PHE A 202 -30.96 -12.06 1.99
N GLU A 203 -32.25 -12.28 2.13
CA GLU A 203 -32.78 -13.19 3.15
C GLU A 203 -32.78 -14.60 2.53
N LEU A 204 -33.93 -15.02 1.98
CA LEU A 204 -34.00 -16.12 1.01
C LEU A 204 -33.96 -15.61 -0.42
N TYR A 205 -34.70 -14.53 -0.71
CA TYR A 205 -34.76 -13.89 -2.03
C TYR A 205 -34.01 -12.56 -2.01
N TRP A 206 -33.72 -12.02 -3.20
CA TRP A 206 -33.14 -10.69 -3.36
C TRP A 206 -34.09 -9.61 -2.82
N HIS A 207 -33.62 -8.88 -1.81
CA HIS A 207 -34.30 -7.80 -1.09
C HIS A 207 -33.31 -6.66 -0.84
N PRO A 208 -33.03 -5.82 -1.85
CA PRO A 208 -32.03 -4.76 -1.77
C PRO A 208 -32.38 -3.67 -0.74
N GLU A 209 -33.64 -3.53 -0.34
CA GLU A 209 -34.09 -2.59 0.68
C GLU A 209 -33.49 -2.91 2.06
N SER A 210 -33.05 -4.15 2.30
CA SER A 210 -32.36 -4.53 3.54
C SER A 210 -31.05 -3.75 3.76
N PHE A 211 -30.43 -3.23 2.70
CA PHE A 211 -29.26 -2.34 2.82
C PHE A 211 -29.59 -0.96 3.39
N ASP A 212 -30.86 -0.57 3.45
CA ASP A 212 -31.29 0.71 4.03
C ASP A 212 -31.58 0.59 5.53
N ASP A 213 -31.62 -0.63 6.07
CA ASP A 213 -31.79 -0.88 7.50
C ASP A 213 -30.52 -0.50 8.27
N SER A 214 -30.69 0.19 9.40
CA SER A 214 -29.62 0.56 10.33
C SER A 214 -29.31 -0.52 11.36
N ASP A 215 -30.13 -1.57 11.45
CA ASP A 215 -29.99 -2.63 12.43
C ASP A 215 -28.89 -3.66 12.08
N TYR A 216 -28.12 -3.44 11.02
CA TYR A 216 -27.00 -4.32 10.66
C TYR A 216 -25.66 -3.71 11.06
N ASP A 217 -24.81 -4.53 11.67
CA ASP A 217 -23.43 -4.18 12.02
C ASP A 217 -22.54 -4.15 10.75
N VAL A 218 -22.87 -4.98 9.76
CA VAL A 218 -22.13 -5.10 8.48
C VAL A 218 -23.08 -5.14 7.28
N LYS A 219 -22.83 -4.28 6.29
CA LYS A 219 -23.49 -4.31 4.98
C LYS A 219 -22.50 -4.83 3.93
N LEU A 220 -22.74 -6.05 3.46
CA LEU A 220 -21.84 -6.77 2.55
C LEU A 220 -22.36 -6.71 1.11
N TYR A 221 -21.63 -6.01 0.24
CA TYR A 221 -21.98 -5.83 -1.16
C TYR A 221 -21.08 -6.70 -2.05
N LYS A 222 -21.57 -7.87 -2.50
CA LYS A 222 -20.82 -8.82 -3.33
C LYS A 222 -21.01 -8.60 -4.83
N ILE A 223 -20.14 -7.79 -5.41
CA ILE A 223 -20.23 -7.29 -6.79
C ILE A 223 -20.18 -8.44 -7.81
N HIS A 224 -19.21 -9.35 -7.71
CA HIS A 224 -19.11 -10.51 -8.62
C HIS A 224 -20.02 -11.67 -8.18
N GLY A 225 -20.92 -11.45 -7.22
CA GLY A 225 -21.80 -12.48 -6.69
C GLY A 225 -21.18 -13.34 -5.60
N SER A 226 -21.85 -14.43 -5.26
CA SER A 226 -21.48 -15.31 -4.14
C SER A 226 -21.66 -16.77 -4.52
N VAL A 227 -20.85 -17.66 -3.96
CA VAL A 227 -21.07 -19.10 -4.10
C VAL A 227 -22.36 -19.59 -3.40
N MET A 228 -22.98 -18.73 -2.59
CA MET A 228 -24.27 -18.98 -1.95
C MET A 228 -25.48 -18.49 -2.75
N TRP A 229 -25.28 -17.73 -3.83
CA TRP A 229 -26.36 -17.16 -4.62
C TRP A 229 -26.73 -18.10 -5.76
N TYR A 230 -28.02 -18.18 -6.09
CA TYR A 230 -28.55 -19.06 -7.11
C TYR A 230 -29.63 -18.33 -7.93
N LEU A 231 -29.71 -18.65 -9.22
CA LEU A 231 -30.78 -18.25 -10.12
C LEU A 231 -31.71 -19.44 -10.33
N THR A 232 -32.99 -19.24 -10.03
CA THR A 232 -34.03 -20.24 -10.30
C THR A 232 -34.41 -20.25 -11.78
N ASP A 233 -34.90 -21.40 -12.27
CA ASP A 233 -35.51 -21.56 -13.59
C ASP A 233 -36.72 -20.63 -13.84
N ARG A 234 -37.27 -20.02 -12.78
CA ARG A 234 -38.31 -18.99 -12.84
C ARG A 234 -37.78 -17.55 -12.81
N GLY A 235 -36.46 -17.35 -12.85
CA GLY A 235 -35.83 -16.03 -12.91
C GLY A 235 -35.71 -15.30 -11.57
N SER A 236 -36.02 -15.97 -10.45
CA SER A 236 -35.81 -15.43 -9.10
C SER A 236 -34.38 -15.69 -8.62
N HIS A 237 -33.79 -14.70 -7.94
CA HIS A 237 -32.50 -14.81 -7.27
C HIS A 237 -32.70 -15.23 -5.82
N VAL A 238 -32.01 -16.29 -5.39
CA VAL A 238 -32.12 -16.85 -4.04
C VAL A 238 -30.76 -17.12 -3.41
N LYS A 239 -30.70 -17.05 -2.08
CA LYS A 239 -29.54 -17.44 -1.29
C LYS A 239 -29.81 -18.77 -0.60
N ILE A 240 -28.90 -19.73 -0.80
CA ILE A 240 -29.04 -21.09 -0.28
C ILE A 240 -27.81 -21.42 0.59
N PRO A 241 -27.93 -21.43 1.93
CA PRO A 241 -26.82 -21.71 2.84
C PRO A 241 -26.63 -23.22 3.03
N ILE A 242 -26.42 -23.99 1.96
CA ILE A 242 -26.25 -25.44 2.03
C ILE A 242 -24.77 -25.80 1.87
N ALA A 243 -24.20 -26.40 2.92
CA ALA A 243 -22.84 -26.94 2.95
C ALA A 243 -22.71 -28.32 2.25
N SER A 244 -23.82 -28.95 1.85
CA SER A 244 -23.80 -30.31 1.30
C SER A 244 -23.70 -30.36 -0.22
N GLY A 245 -22.46 -30.55 -0.70
CA GLY A 245 -22.09 -31.62 -1.64
C GLY A 245 -22.70 -31.64 -3.05
N GLU A 246 -21.82 -31.45 -4.04
CA GLU A 246 -21.86 -32.04 -5.40
C GLU A 246 -22.90 -31.57 -6.42
N LYS A 247 -23.94 -30.81 -6.03
CA LYS A 247 -24.99 -30.41 -6.98
C LYS A 247 -24.95 -28.92 -7.33
N ASP A 248 -24.73 -28.65 -8.62
CA ASP A 248 -24.88 -27.33 -9.25
C ASP A 248 -26.35 -26.92 -9.41
N GLU A 249 -27.27 -27.87 -9.30
CA GLU A 249 -28.70 -27.68 -9.38
C GLU A 249 -29.37 -28.17 -8.09
N ILE A 250 -30.14 -27.29 -7.46
CA ILE A 250 -30.89 -27.60 -6.24
C ILE A 250 -32.38 -27.48 -6.56
N LYS A 251 -33.13 -28.55 -6.32
CA LYS A 251 -34.60 -28.47 -6.35
C LYS A 251 -35.09 -27.87 -5.04
N LEU A 252 -35.70 -26.70 -5.12
CA LEU A 252 -36.33 -26.02 -4.01
C LEU A 252 -37.66 -26.70 -3.62
N ILE A 253 -38.10 -26.48 -2.39
CA ILE A 253 -39.41 -26.95 -1.89
C ILE A 253 -40.55 -26.32 -2.71
N THR A 254 -40.32 -25.13 -3.29
CA THR A 254 -41.23 -24.44 -4.22
C THR A 254 -41.43 -25.16 -5.56
N GLY A 255 -40.65 -26.22 -5.82
CA GLY A 255 -40.61 -26.95 -7.08
C GLY A 255 -39.70 -26.33 -8.15
N GLU A 256 -39.05 -25.20 -7.84
CA GLU A 256 -38.10 -24.50 -8.71
C GLU A 256 -36.73 -25.20 -8.71
N THR A 257 -36.02 -25.11 -9.81
CA THR A 257 -34.63 -25.59 -9.89
C THR A 257 -33.68 -24.40 -9.87
N ALA A 258 -32.81 -24.34 -8.86
CA ALA A 258 -31.87 -23.24 -8.65
C ALA A 258 -30.46 -23.64 -9.11
N LYS A 259 -29.83 -22.81 -9.95
CA LYS A 259 -28.45 -22.96 -10.44
C LYS A 259 -27.54 -21.93 -9.78
N THR A 260 -26.34 -22.32 -9.37
CA THR A 260 -25.42 -21.39 -8.70
C THR A 260 -25.11 -20.17 -9.58
N LEU A 261 -25.35 -19.00 -9.03
CA LEU A 261 -25.15 -17.69 -9.63
C LEU A 261 -23.81 -17.13 -9.15
N MET A 262 -22.75 -17.44 -9.90
CA MET A 262 -21.50 -16.68 -9.82
C MET A 262 -21.52 -15.66 -10.97
N VAL A 263 -21.56 -14.37 -10.62
CA VAL A 263 -21.71 -13.25 -11.54
C VAL A 263 -20.31 -12.81 -11.98
N TYR A 264 -19.75 -13.57 -12.91
CA TYR A 264 -18.52 -13.15 -13.57
C TYR A 264 -18.82 -11.93 -14.47
N PRO A 265 -17.85 -11.05 -14.75
CA PRO A 265 -17.94 -10.10 -15.85
C PRO A 265 -18.01 -10.88 -17.19
N MET A 266 -19.17 -11.46 -17.46
CA MET A 266 -19.56 -12.00 -18.75
C MET A 266 -19.91 -10.78 -19.59
N GLY A 267 -19.15 -10.55 -20.67
CA GLY A 267 -19.45 -9.52 -21.67
C GLY A 267 -20.76 -9.76 -22.42
N GLY A 268 -21.87 -9.91 -21.70
CA GLY A 268 -23.17 -10.41 -22.14
C GLY A 268 -24.33 -9.95 -21.24
N LYS A 269 -25.54 -10.48 -21.50
CA LYS A 269 -26.84 -9.98 -21.01
C LYS A 269 -26.99 -9.76 -19.49
N TRP A 270 -26.13 -10.36 -18.67
CA TRP A 270 -26.21 -10.30 -17.21
C TRP A 270 -25.62 -9.03 -16.60
N GLU A 271 -24.84 -8.24 -17.36
CA GLU A 271 -24.27 -6.96 -16.89
C GLU A 271 -25.33 -5.94 -16.46
N TYR A 272 -26.58 -6.11 -16.90
CA TYR A 272 -27.71 -5.21 -16.64
C TYR A 272 -28.81 -5.83 -15.78
N ALA A 273 -28.55 -6.96 -15.12
CA ALA A 273 -29.52 -7.64 -14.27
C ALA A 273 -29.29 -7.38 -12.78
N GLU A 274 -30.36 -7.40 -12.00
CA GLU A 274 -30.29 -7.57 -10.55
C GLU A 274 -29.62 -8.91 -10.22
N PRO A 275 -28.83 -9.02 -9.13
CA PRO A 275 -28.53 -8.01 -8.11
C PRO A 275 -27.40 -7.03 -8.48
N LEU A 276 -26.66 -7.29 -9.57
CA LEU A 276 -25.41 -6.57 -9.91
C LEU A 276 -25.65 -5.06 -10.07
N LEU A 277 -26.69 -4.66 -10.80
CA LEU A 277 -26.98 -3.25 -11.09
C LEU A 277 -27.09 -2.41 -9.80
N GLU A 278 -27.87 -2.90 -8.83
CA GLU A 278 -28.05 -2.24 -7.55
C GLU A 278 -26.76 -2.22 -6.72
N LEU A 279 -25.98 -3.30 -6.72
CA LEU A 279 -24.69 -3.37 -6.02
C LEU A 279 -23.68 -2.35 -6.58
N ILE A 280 -23.63 -2.19 -7.90
CA ILE A 280 -22.80 -1.17 -8.57
C ILE A 280 -23.27 0.25 -8.20
N ARG A 281 -24.58 0.48 -8.17
CA ARG A 281 -25.14 1.76 -7.72
C ARG A 281 -24.76 2.05 -6.27
N ARG A 282 -24.85 1.06 -5.38
CA ARG A 282 -24.45 1.16 -3.96
C ARG A 282 -22.95 1.44 -3.81
N LEU A 283 -22.10 0.83 -4.63
CA LEU A 283 -20.66 1.12 -4.66
C LEU A 283 -20.40 2.58 -5.01
N HIS A 284 -21.03 3.09 -6.07
CA HIS A 284 -20.86 4.48 -6.49
C HIS A 284 -21.26 5.45 -5.36
N VAL A 285 -22.46 5.25 -4.78
CA VAL A 285 -22.96 6.08 -3.66
C VAL A 285 -22.10 5.93 -2.40
N GLY A 286 -21.61 4.73 -2.13
CA GLY A 286 -20.73 4.44 -1.00
C GLY A 286 -19.43 5.26 -1.08
N LEU A 287 -18.75 5.20 -2.23
CA LEU A 287 -17.51 5.93 -2.48
C LEU A 287 -17.71 7.46 -2.52
N GLU A 288 -18.82 7.95 -3.08
CA GLU A 288 -19.13 9.39 -3.09
C GLU A 288 -19.37 9.97 -1.69
N LYS A 289 -19.77 9.15 -0.72
CA LYS A 289 -20.01 9.56 0.68
C LYS A 289 -18.84 9.26 1.62
N ALA A 290 -17.92 8.38 1.23
CA ALA A 290 -16.81 7.96 2.06
C ALA A 290 -15.74 9.06 2.19
N GLU A 291 -15.19 9.23 3.38
CA GLU A 291 -13.97 10.03 3.57
C GLU A 291 -12.74 9.15 3.31
N VAL A 292 -12.82 7.86 3.69
CA VAL A 292 -11.74 6.89 3.48
C VAL A 292 -12.28 5.60 2.88
N CYS A 293 -11.64 5.13 1.82
CA CYS A 293 -11.86 3.80 1.24
C CYS A 293 -10.63 2.92 1.47
N ILE A 294 -10.80 1.81 2.17
CA ILE A 294 -9.73 0.85 2.47
C ILE A 294 -9.85 -0.30 1.47
N VAL A 295 -8.94 -0.32 0.51
CA VAL A 295 -8.89 -1.30 -0.57
C VAL A 295 -7.86 -2.37 -0.22
N ILE A 296 -8.29 -3.63 -0.11
CA ILE A 296 -7.43 -4.73 0.33
C ILE A 296 -7.41 -5.83 -0.74
N GLY A 297 -6.21 -6.19 -1.20
CA GLY A 297 -6.01 -7.34 -2.09
C GLY A 297 -6.68 -7.21 -3.46
N TYR A 298 -6.98 -5.98 -3.91
CA TYR A 298 -7.62 -5.72 -5.20
C TYR A 298 -6.66 -5.06 -6.19
N SER A 299 -6.49 -5.66 -7.36
CA SER A 299 -5.51 -5.23 -8.37
C SER A 299 -6.05 -4.21 -9.37
N PHE A 300 -7.32 -3.79 -9.26
CA PHE A 300 -7.99 -2.92 -10.24
C PHE A 300 -7.90 -3.42 -11.68
N ARG A 301 -8.10 -4.74 -11.88
CA ARG A 301 -8.13 -5.32 -13.23
C ARG A 301 -9.42 -4.98 -13.97
N ASP A 302 -10.54 -4.92 -13.23
CA ASP A 302 -11.83 -4.60 -13.80
C ASP A 302 -11.90 -3.11 -14.17
N ASP A 303 -11.87 -2.83 -15.48
CA ASP A 303 -11.88 -1.45 -15.99
C ASP A 303 -13.13 -0.68 -15.52
N TYR A 304 -14.28 -1.35 -15.45
CA TYR A 304 -15.53 -0.73 -15.04
C TYR A 304 -15.50 -0.33 -13.54
N ILE A 305 -15.05 -1.21 -12.64
CA ILE A 305 -14.89 -0.88 -11.21
C ILE A 305 -13.89 0.26 -11.05
N ARG A 306 -12.74 0.16 -11.73
CA ARG A 306 -11.73 1.22 -11.70
C ARG A 306 -12.28 2.58 -12.14
N ARG A 307 -13.14 2.62 -13.17
CA ARG A 307 -13.82 3.86 -13.61
C ARG A 307 -14.76 4.42 -12.55
N ILE A 308 -15.50 3.57 -11.83
CA ILE A 308 -16.35 4.00 -10.71
C ILE A 308 -15.51 4.70 -9.64
N PHE A 309 -14.33 4.16 -9.30
CA PHE A 309 -13.41 4.81 -8.37
C PHE A 309 -12.92 6.18 -8.89
N PHE A 310 -12.60 6.30 -10.18
CA PHE A 310 -12.26 7.59 -10.78
C PHE A 310 -13.44 8.58 -10.77
N GLU A 311 -14.65 8.11 -11.04
CA GLU A 311 -15.87 8.92 -11.00
C GLU A 311 -16.16 9.43 -9.60
N ALA A 312 -16.18 8.54 -8.62
CA ALA A 312 -16.40 8.88 -7.23
C ALA A 312 -15.35 9.88 -6.71
N ALA A 313 -14.06 9.66 -6.96
CA ALA A 313 -13.00 10.59 -6.55
C ALA A 313 -13.02 11.95 -7.29
N ARG A 314 -13.71 12.00 -8.45
CA ARG A 314 -13.94 13.24 -9.18
C ARG A 314 -15.02 14.07 -8.49
N THR A 315 -16.12 13.43 -8.09
CA THR A 315 -17.25 14.05 -7.38
C THR A 315 -16.88 14.39 -5.94
N ASN A 316 -16.36 13.41 -5.20
CA ASN A 316 -15.92 13.53 -3.82
C ASN A 316 -14.42 13.87 -3.77
N LYS A 317 -14.09 15.13 -3.47
CA LYS A 317 -12.70 15.58 -3.41
C LYS A 317 -11.95 15.09 -2.17
N ASP A 318 -12.68 14.72 -1.12
CA ASP A 318 -12.14 14.35 0.19
C ASP A 318 -11.89 12.85 0.32
N LEU A 319 -12.31 12.05 -0.67
CA LEU A 319 -12.06 10.60 -0.71
C LEU A 319 -10.56 10.30 -0.76
N ILE A 320 -10.07 9.62 0.28
CA ILE A 320 -8.70 9.09 0.38
C ILE A 320 -8.73 7.57 0.35
N LEU A 321 -7.79 6.95 -0.36
CA LEU A 321 -7.70 5.50 -0.50
C LEU A 321 -6.51 4.98 0.30
N PHE A 322 -6.72 3.97 1.14
CA PHE A 322 -5.66 3.08 1.60
C PHE A 322 -5.63 1.86 0.70
N LEU A 323 -4.59 1.74 -0.13
CA LEU A 323 -4.40 0.58 -1.01
C LEU A 323 -3.41 -0.39 -0.35
N ILE A 324 -3.94 -1.54 0.09
CA ILE A 324 -3.19 -2.58 0.80
C ILE A 324 -3.08 -3.81 -0.09
N ALA A 325 -1.88 -4.05 -0.60
CA ALA A 325 -1.54 -5.20 -1.42
C ALA A 325 -0.02 -5.36 -1.44
N PRO A 326 0.55 -6.56 -1.66
CA PRO A 326 1.99 -6.75 -1.75
C PRO A 326 2.70 -5.81 -2.74
N ASP A 327 2.00 -5.43 -3.81
CA ASP A 327 2.47 -4.57 -4.90
C ASP A 327 1.66 -3.26 -5.03
N ALA A 328 1.10 -2.74 -3.93
CA ALA A 328 0.24 -1.55 -3.92
C ALA A 328 0.82 -0.34 -4.68
N GLY A 329 2.10 -0.01 -4.48
CA GLY A 329 2.76 1.08 -5.21
C GLY A 329 2.73 0.91 -6.73
N ARG A 330 2.94 -0.32 -7.23
CA ARG A 330 2.88 -0.64 -8.66
C ARG A 330 1.44 -0.56 -9.18
N ILE A 331 0.47 -1.11 -8.45
CA ILE A 331 -0.95 -1.00 -8.79
C ILE A 331 -1.34 0.48 -8.92
N TYR A 332 -0.91 1.32 -7.97
CA TYR A 332 -1.17 2.75 -8.03
C TYR A 332 -0.56 3.38 -9.29
N ASP A 333 0.74 3.22 -9.53
CA ASP A 333 1.43 3.84 -10.67
C ASP A 333 0.95 3.33 -12.05
N ASP A 334 0.55 2.06 -12.15
CA ASP A 334 0.15 1.45 -13.43
C ASP A 334 -1.35 1.54 -13.71
N LYS A 335 -2.19 1.57 -12.67
CA LYS A 335 -3.65 1.47 -12.82
C LYS A 335 -4.42 2.67 -12.30
N LEU A 336 -3.97 3.36 -11.25
CA LEU A 336 -4.79 4.38 -10.55
C LEU A 336 -4.30 5.81 -10.72
N LYS A 337 -2.99 6.04 -10.86
CA LYS A 337 -2.41 7.40 -10.86
C LYS A 337 -2.76 8.19 -12.11
N PHE A 338 -2.92 7.51 -13.23
CA PHE A 338 -3.25 8.10 -14.53
C PHE A 338 -4.50 7.46 -15.12
N ILE A 339 -5.31 8.25 -15.82
CA ILE A 339 -6.49 7.74 -16.53
C ILE A 339 -6.06 7.01 -17.79
N ASP A 340 -5.08 7.59 -18.49
CA ASP A 340 -4.43 6.95 -19.63
C ASP A 340 -3.15 6.24 -19.21
N LYS A 341 -2.80 5.20 -19.95
CA LYS A 341 -1.59 4.41 -19.69
C LYS A 341 -0.31 5.11 -20.13
N ASP A 342 -0.41 6.14 -20.97
CA ASP A 342 0.75 6.92 -21.46
C ASP A 342 1.28 7.85 -20.35
N LYS A 343 0.62 7.81 -19.17
CA LYS A 343 0.95 8.58 -17.97
C LYS A 343 0.91 10.09 -18.23
N ILE A 344 0.01 10.53 -19.13
CA ILE A 344 -0.13 11.92 -19.55
C ILE A 344 -1.17 12.63 -18.70
N ARG A 345 -2.34 12.03 -18.47
CA ARG A 345 -3.44 12.65 -17.73
C ARG A 345 -3.56 12.02 -16.34
N PRO A 346 -3.22 12.76 -15.28
CA PRO A 346 -3.49 12.36 -13.92
C PRO A 346 -4.96 12.00 -13.73
N SER A 347 -5.22 10.99 -12.91
CA SER A 347 -6.57 10.64 -12.51
C SER A 347 -7.08 11.52 -11.38
N SER A 348 -8.37 11.42 -11.09
CA SER A 348 -8.99 12.05 -9.92
C SER A 348 -8.50 11.48 -8.58
N LEU A 349 -7.79 10.36 -8.60
CA LEU A 349 -7.14 9.71 -7.46
C LEU A 349 -5.66 10.11 -7.30
N GLU A 350 -5.08 10.84 -8.25
CA GLU A 350 -3.70 11.31 -8.13
C GLU A 350 -3.52 12.14 -6.85
N GLY A 351 -2.54 11.75 -6.04
CA GLY A 351 -2.26 12.38 -4.75
C GLY A 351 -3.22 12.00 -3.62
N LYS A 352 -4.15 11.04 -3.83
CA LYS A 352 -5.15 10.61 -2.83
C LYS A 352 -5.06 9.15 -2.43
N VAL A 353 -4.00 8.46 -2.83
CA VAL A 353 -3.80 7.03 -2.53
C VAL A 353 -2.57 6.86 -1.65
N ILE A 354 -2.80 6.25 -0.49
CA ILE A 354 -1.77 5.79 0.45
C ILE A 354 -1.50 4.33 0.12
N CYS A 355 -0.27 4.03 -0.32
CA CYS A 355 0.10 2.69 -0.78
C CYS A 355 0.83 1.91 0.30
N TRP A 356 0.23 0.81 0.71
CA TRP A 356 0.75 -0.10 1.73
C TRP A 356 1.12 -1.43 1.07
N ASN A 357 2.40 -1.54 0.74
CA ASN A 357 3.03 -2.76 0.24
C ASN A 357 3.22 -3.77 1.38
N TYR A 358 2.11 -4.18 1.99
CA TYR A 358 2.05 -5.04 3.16
C TYR A 358 1.05 -6.19 2.92
N PRO A 359 1.33 -7.40 3.42
CA PRO A 359 0.32 -8.44 3.54
C PRO A 359 -0.82 -7.99 4.47
N MET A 360 -2.07 -8.30 4.09
CA MET A 360 -3.27 -7.92 4.85
C MET A 360 -3.21 -8.36 6.32
N GLU A 361 -2.74 -9.58 6.57
CA GLU A 361 -2.71 -10.16 7.91
C GLU A 361 -1.92 -9.31 8.90
N ILE A 362 -0.81 -8.72 8.46
CA ILE A 362 0.06 -7.90 9.30
C ILE A 362 -0.57 -6.53 9.53
N VAL A 363 -1.24 -5.98 8.51
CA VAL A 363 -1.90 -4.68 8.57
C VAL A 363 -3.08 -4.68 9.54
N LEU A 364 -3.85 -5.77 9.55
CA LEU A 364 -4.98 -5.92 10.46
C LEU A 364 -4.52 -6.29 11.87
N LYS A 365 -3.46 -7.10 12.01
CA LYS A 365 -2.84 -7.39 13.32
C LYS A 365 -2.30 -6.10 13.96
N ASP A 366 -2.26 -6.07 15.30
CA ASP A 366 -1.73 -4.94 16.11
C ASP A 366 -2.35 -3.55 15.85
N TYR A 367 -3.57 -3.50 15.29
CA TYR A 367 -4.36 -2.28 15.10
C TYR A 367 -3.65 -1.17 14.33
N TYR A 368 -2.72 -1.52 13.42
CA TYR A 368 -1.96 -0.53 12.65
C TYR A 368 -2.85 0.31 11.74
N LEU A 369 -3.74 -0.34 10.99
CA LEU A 369 -4.71 0.35 10.14
C LEU A 369 -5.57 1.33 10.94
N TYR A 370 -6.07 0.89 12.10
CA TYR A 370 -6.88 1.74 12.98
C TYR A 370 -6.10 2.97 13.48
N ARG A 371 -4.85 2.79 13.94
CA ARG A 371 -3.99 3.90 14.39
C ARG A 371 -3.68 4.88 13.27
N SER A 372 -3.43 4.38 12.06
CA SER A 372 -3.16 5.22 10.89
C SER A 372 -4.35 6.06 10.46
N LEU A 373 -5.58 5.58 10.63
CA LEU A 373 -6.78 6.41 10.43
C LEU A 373 -6.88 7.56 11.44
N GLY A 374 -6.46 7.34 12.69
CA GLY A 374 -6.33 8.41 13.68
C GLY A 374 -5.36 9.49 13.20
N LYS A 375 -4.17 9.09 12.75
CA LYS A 375 -3.15 10.01 12.21
C LYS A 375 -3.61 10.73 10.95
N LEU A 376 -4.42 10.09 10.11
CA LEU A 376 -5.04 10.77 8.97
C LEU A 376 -5.98 11.90 9.42
N SER A 377 -6.78 11.68 10.47
CA SER A 377 -7.60 12.75 11.07
C SER A 377 -6.73 13.90 11.58
N ASP A 378 -5.61 13.59 12.24
CA ASP A 378 -4.67 14.60 12.75
C ASP A 378 -3.99 15.39 11.63
N ILE A 379 -3.64 14.73 10.51
CA ILE A 379 -3.13 15.38 9.29
C ILE A 379 -4.14 16.40 8.76
N LEU A 380 -5.40 16.01 8.60
CA LEU A 380 -6.44 16.87 8.04
C LEU A 380 -6.69 18.09 8.95
N LYS A 381 -6.78 17.88 10.27
CA LYS A 381 -6.89 18.96 11.26
C LYS A 381 -5.67 19.89 11.25
N GLY A 382 -4.47 19.33 11.12
CA GLY A 382 -3.23 20.10 11.05
C GLY A 382 -3.17 21.01 9.81
N LEU A 383 -3.65 20.51 8.67
CA LEU A 383 -3.78 21.29 7.43
C LEU A 383 -4.77 22.45 7.59
N GLU A 384 -5.93 22.22 8.22
CA GLU A 384 -6.93 23.27 8.49
C GLU A 384 -6.38 24.37 9.41
N LYS A 385 -5.76 23.97 10.53
CA LYS A 385 -5.09 24.91 11.46
C LYS A 385 -4.03 25.75 10.78
N ALA A 386 -3.20 25.13 9.93
CA ALA A 386 -2.17 25.85 9.18
C ALA A 386 -2.76 26.85 8.18
N GLN A 387 -3.90 26.54 7.55
CA GLN A 387 -4.61 27.47 6.66
C GLN A 387 -5.22 28.64 7.44
N GLU A 388 -5.80 28.39 8.61
CA GLU A 388 -6.30 29.43 9.50
C GLU A 388 -5.19 30.37 9.97
N PHE A 389 -4.07 29.82 10.44
CA PHE A 389 -2.92 30.61 10.88
C PHE A 389 -2.38 31.53 9.78
N LYS A 390 -2.33 31.04 8.52
CA LYS A 390 -1.92 31.88 7.38
C LYS A 390 -2.87 33.03 7.12
N ARG A 391 -4.19 32.80 7.24
CA ARG A 391 -5.21 33.85 7.08
C ARG A 391 -5.08 34.92 8.16
N GLU A 392 -4.76 34.54 9.39
CA GLU A 392 -4.69 35.47 10.53
C GLU A 392 -3.37 36.23 10.65
N ARG A 393 -2.23 35.54 10.47
CA ARG A 393 -0.90 36.07 10.82
C ARG A 393 0.03 36.27 9.63
N GLY A 394 -0.33 35.78 8.44
CA GLY A 394 0.44 35.97 7.20
C GLY A 394 1.85 35.35 7.17
N SER A 395 2.26 34.62 8.21
CA SER A 395 3.60 34.00 8.30
C SER A 395 3.57 32.54 7.85
N LYS A 396 4.28 32.24 6.76
CA LYS A 396 4.49 30.86 6.25
C LYS A 396 5.29 30.00 7.24
N VAL A 397 6.44 30.50 7.68
CA VAL A 397 7.32 29.87 8.68
C VAL A 397 6.55 29.56 9.97
N GLY A 398 5.73 30.51 10.44
CA GLY A 398 4.91 30.31 11.63
C GLY A 398 3.83 29.24 11.44
N ALA A 399 3.20 29.16 10.27
CA ALA A 399 2.23 28.11 9.96
C ALA A 399 2.90 26.73 9.88
N PHE A 400 4.15 26.68 9.40
CA PHE A 400 4.92 25.45 9.35
C PHE A 400 5.25 24.92 10.74
N GLN A 401 5.86 25.77 11.58
CA GLN A 401 6.24 25.44 12.95
C GLN A 401 5.05 25.16 13.88
N TYR A 402 3.86 25.69 13.57
CA TYR A 402 2.68 25.55 14.42
C TYR A 402 1.76 24.38 14.04
N GLY A 403 2.00 23.70 12.92
CA GLY A 403 1.16 22.54 12.54
C GLY A 403 1.63 21.72 11.35
N LEU A 404 2.23 22.32 10.31
CA LEU A 404 2.61 21.54 9.12
C LEU A 404 3.76 20.57 9.37
N GLN A 405 4.64 20.84 10.34
CA GLN A 405 5.70 19.90 10.73
C GLN A 405 5.10 18.56 11.17
N GLU A 406 4.14 18.59 12.10
CA GLU A 406 3.43 17.39 12.57
C GLU A 406 2.65 16.71 11.44
N VAL A 407 2.07 17.49 10.52
CA VAL A 407 1.42 16.95 9.30
C VAL A 407 2.41 16.14 8.47
N VAL A 408 3.61 16.67 8.19
CA VAL A 408 4.63 15.97 7.38
C VAL A 408 5.05 14.68 8.07
N LEU A 409 5.29 14.72 9.39
CA LEU A 409 5.68 13.54 10.16
C LEU A 409 4.61 12.46 10.15
N ASN A 410 3.36 12.82 10.42
CA ASN A 410 2.23 11.89 10.36
C ASN A 410 2.05 11.33 8.95
N CYS A 411 2.23 12.15 7.90
CA CYS A 411 2.16 11.69 6.51
C CYS A 411 3.23 10.63 6.23
N ILE A 412 4.48 10.86 6.64
CA ILE A 412 5.56 9.88 6.49
C ILE A 412 5.21 8.58 7.20
N GLU A 413 4.71 8.68 8.43
CA GLU A 413 4.47 7.52 9.25
C GLU A 413 3.33 6.63 8.76
N ILE A 414 2.34 7.19 8.07
CA ILE A 414 1.28 6.41 7.43
C ILE A 414 1.58 6.10 5.95
N GLY A 415 2.72 6.52 5.41
CA GLY A 415 3.06 6.31 4.00
C GLY A 415 2.34 7.24 3.01
N TYR A 416 1.79 8.37 3.46
CA TYR A 416 1.16 9.38 2.61
C TYR A 416 2.19 10.31 1.95
N THR A 417 3.13 9.71 1.22
CA THR A 417 4.33 10.36 0.66
C THR A 417 4.03 11.55 -0.23
N SER A 418 3.01 11.45 -1.10
CA SER A 418 2.63 12.53 -2.00
C SER A 418 2.09 13.76 -1.27
N MET A 419 1.38 13.57 -0.15
CA MET A 419 0.91 14.68 0.69
C MET A 419 2.08 15.32 1.44
N ALA A 420 2.99 14.53 2.01
CA ALA A 420 4.19 15.05 2.67
C ALA A 420 5.01 15.92 1.71
N GLU A 421 5.34 15.41 0.52
CA GLU A 421 6.07 16.16 -0.51
C GLU A 421 5.32 17.42 -0.94
N LYS A 422 4.00 17.33 -1.16
CA LYS A 422 3.18 18.48 -1.53
C LYS A 422 3.17 19.57 -0.46
N VAL A 423 3.12 19.21 0.83
CA VAL A 423 3.19 20.16 1.93
C VAL A 423 4.56 20.84 1.97
N LEU A 424 5.65 20.08 1.79
CA LEU A 424 7.02 20.61 1.72
C LEU A 424 7.22 21.56 0.53
N GLU A 425 6.79 21.15 -0.66
CA GLU A 425 6.96 21.90 -1.90
C GLU A 425 6.09 23.16 -1.94
N LYS A 426 4.79 23.03 -1.64
CA LYS A 426 3.81 24.12 -1.83
C LYS A 426 4.01 25.25 -0.84
N GLU A 427 4.37 24.93 0.39
CA GLU A 427 4.39 25.91 1.47
C GLU A 427 5.71 26.66 1.51
N GLU A 428 6.80 25.93 1.31
CA GLU A 428 8.15 26.39 1.61
C GLU A 428 9.12 26.30 0.43
N GLY A 429 8.69 25.79 -0.72
CA GLY A 429 9.55 25.61 -1.89
C GLY A 429 10.64 24.56 -1.66
N ILE A 430 10.44 23.68 -0.67
CA ILE A 430 11.40 22.64 -0.32
C ILE A 430 11.20 21.45 -1.25
N THR A 431 12.22 21.15 -2.03
CA THR A 431 12.35 19.93 -2.83
C THR A 431 13.41 19.02 -2.20
N VAL A 432 13.54 17.80 -2.72
CA VAL A 432 14.61 16.88 -2.31
C VAL A 432 16.00 17.52 -2.46
N ASP A 433 16.19 18.37 -3.47
CA ASP A 433 17.49 18.94 -3.83
C ASP A 433 17.94 20.12 -2.95
N ASN A 434 16.99 20.77 -2.26
CA ASN A 434 17.29 21.92 -1.39
C ASN A 434 16.93 21.66 0.08
N LEU A 435 16.51 20.43 0.42
CA LEU A 435 16.13 20.06 1.77
C LEU A 435 17.32 20.16 2.74
N LYS A 436 18.56 19.86 2.31
CA LYS A 436 19.75 20.10 3.14
C LYS A 436 19.93 21.56 3.54
N GLU A 437 19.62 22.49 2.64
CA GLU A 437 19.79 23.94 2.80
C GLU A 437 18.64 24.60 3.59
N SER A 438 17.56 23.86 3.85
CA SER A 438 16.38 24.40 4.54
C SER A 438 16.62 24.66 6.03
N HIS A 439 16.27 25.89 6.44
CA HIS A 439 16.26 26.37 7.83
C HIS A 439 14.94 26.09 8.57
N LEU A 440 13.93 25.50 7.91
CA LEU A 440 12.56 25.37 8.43
C LEU A 440 12.37 24.26 9.47
N PHE A 441 13.33 23.34 9.56
CA PHE A 441 13.35 22.26 10.55
C PHE A 441 14.19 22.62 11.78
N VAL A 442 14.29 23.92 12.07
CA VAL A 442 14.96 24.48 13.23
C VAL A 442 13.87 25.08 14.13
N ASP A 443 13.68 24.49 15.30
CA ASP A 443 12.76 25.03 16.31
C ASP A 443 13.38 26.28 16.99
N ARG A 444 12.54 27.11 17.64
CA ARG A 444 12.88 28.32 18.41
C ARG A 444 13.96 28.09 19.49
N ASP A 445 14.16 26.85 19.93
CA ASP A 445 15.20 26.44 20.89
C ASP A 445 16.45 25.81 20.23
N ARG A 446 16.67 25.98 18.92
CA ARG A 446 17.77 25.37 18.14
C ARG A 446 17.81 23.83 18.22
N ARG A 447 16.62 23.21 18.20
CA ARG A 447 16.43 21.74 18.19
C ARG A 447 16.32 21.26 16.74
N TYR A 448 17.12 20.27 16.35
CA TYR A 448 17.32 19.78 14.97
C TYR A 448 16.66 18.41 14.69
N ILE A 449 15.36 18.25 14.91
CA ILE A 449 14.83 16.90 15.23
C ILE A 449 14.29 16.11 14.01
N ASP A 450 13.87 16.75 12.92
CA ASP A 450 13.10 16.00 11.90
C ASP A 450 13.74 15.86 10.51
N LYS A 451 14.86 16.54 10.21
CA LYS A 451 15.42 16.52 8.84
C LYS A 451 15.86 15.12 8.39
N LEU A 452 16.60 14.39 9.23
CA LEU A 452 17.00 13.01 8.90
C LEU A 452 15.79 12.07 8.87
N ARG A 453 14.81 12.27 9.76
CA ARG A 453 13.58 11.48 9.80
C ARG A 453 12.78 11.66 8.52
N ILE A 454 12.69 12.88 8.00
CA ILE A 454 12.01 13.20 6.75
C ILE A 454 12.70 12.55 5.57
N LEU A 455 14.01 12.76 5.44
CA LEU A 455 14.83 12.16 4.37
C LEU A 455 14.75 10.64 4.39
N CYS A 456 14.94 10.04 5.56
CA CYS A 456 14.91 8.58 5.70
C CYS A 456 13.51 8.03 5.47
N GLY A 457 12.48 8.61 6.09
CA GLY A 457 11.11 8.12 5.96
C GLY A 457 10.55 8.26 4.56
N LEU A 458 10.77 9.38 3.87
CA LEU A 458 10.40 9.51 2.46
C LEU A 458 11.22 8.58 1.57
N GLY A 459 12.52 8.42 1.85
CA GLY A 459 13.38 7.47 1.15
C GLY A 459 12.89 6.02 1.28
N VAL A 460 12.56 5.58 2.49
CA VAL A 460 12.04 4.23 2.78
C VAL A 460 10.65 4.03 2.16
N ASN A 461 9.76 5.02 2.26
CA ASN A 461 8.44 4.93 1.63
C ASN A 461 8.53 4.78 0.11
N HIS A 462 9.41 5.56 -0.56
CA HIS A 462 9.66 5.41 -2.00
C HIS A 462 10.36 4.10 -2.36
N LEU A 463 11.30 3.64 -1.53
CA LEU A 463 12.02 2.39 -1.72
C LEU A 463 11.03 1.24 -1.83
N TYR A 464 10.10 1.16 -0.89
CA TYR A 464 9.11 0.10 -0.87
C TYR A 464 7.93 0.32 -1.82
N SER A 465 7.64 1.55 -2.23
CA SER A 465 6.67 1.79 -3.31
C SER A 465 7.22 1.38 -4.69
N GLY A 466 8.49 0.96 -4.79
CA GLY A 466 9.17 0.62 -6.03
C GLY A 466 9.70 1.83 -6.81
N ASN A 467 9.65 3.04 -6.23
CA ASN A 467 10.19 4.24 -6.83
C ASN A 467 11.66 4.42 -6.46
N TYR A 468 12.50 3.51 -6.96
CA TYR A 468 13.92 3.45 -6.64
C TYR A 468 14.68 4.73 -7.02
N VAL A 469 14.23 5.45 -8.06
CA VAL A 469 14.81 6.73 -8.48
C VAL A 469 14.64 7.78 -7.40
N ARG A 470 13.41 7.97 -6.88
CA ARG A 470 13.18 8.93 -5.79
C ARG A 470 13.81 8.46 -4.48
N ALA A 471 13.71 7.19 -4.15
CA ALA A 471 14.35 6.62 -2.95
C ALA A 471 15.86 6.90 -2.94
N LYS A 472 16.54 6.65 -4.06
CA LYS A 472 17.96 6.94 -4.24
C LYS A 472 18.27 8.40 -3.93
N ARG A 473 17.51 9.34 -4.48
CA ARG A 473 17.73 10.79 -4.26
C ARG A 473 17.64 11.17 -2.78
N TYR A 474 16.63 10.68 -2.06
CA TYR A 474 16.51 10.92 -0.62
C TYR A 474 17.68 10.34 0.17
N PHE A 475 18.12 9.11 -0.13
CA PHE A 475 19.25 8.49 0.55
C PHE A 475 20.59 9.16 0.20
N THR A 476 20.78 9.62 -1.03
CA THR A 476 21.96 10.40 -1.44
C THR A 476 22.03 11.71 -0.66
N GLU A 477 20.93 12.45 -0.59
CA GLU A 477 20.87 13.71 0.17
C GLU A 477 21.14 13.47 1.67
N LEU A 478 20.56 12.41 2.24
CA LEU A 478 20.82 12.00 3.62
C LEU A 478 22.30 11.68 3.86
N LYS A 479 22.93 10.95 2.93
CA LYS A 479 24.35 10.61 2.97
C LYS A 479 25.21 11.88 2.94
N GLU A 480 24.95 12.80 2.01
CA GLU A 480 25.70 14.05 1.88
C GLU A 480 25.63 14.89 3.16
N ILE A 481 24.45 14.97 3.78
CA ILE A 481 24.29 15.66 5.07
C ILE A 481 25.14 15.01 6.17
N LEU A 482 25.15 13.68 6.25
CA LEU A 482 25.97 12.97 7.25
C LEU A 482 27.48 13.17 7.00
N GLU A 483 27.93 13.16 5.75
CA GLU A 483 29.33 13.43 5.38
C GLU A 483 29.74 14.87 5.70
N GLN A 484 28.90 15.85 5.39
CA GLN A 484 29.13 17.24 5.76
C GLN A 484 29.18 17.42 7.29
N SER A 485 28.27 16.76 8.01
CA SER A 485 28.23 16.79 9.48
C SER A 485 29.50 16.20 10.09
N LEU A 486 30.03 15.11 9.52
CA LEU A 486 31.31 14.53 9.90
C LEU A 486 32.48 15.50 9.66
N SER A 487 32.53 16.10 8.47
CA SER A 487 33.59 17.04 8.09
C SER A 487 33.63 18.26 9.01
N VAL A 488 32.47 18.92 9.18
CA VAL A 488 32.33 20.11 10.04
C VAL A 488 32.59 19.76 11.50
N GLY A 489 32.13 18.59 11.96
CA GLY A 489 32.35 18.17 13.33
C GLY A 489 33.81 17.88 13.65
N ASN A 490 34.56 17.32 12.70
CA ASN A 490 36.02 17.15 12.82
C ASN A 490 36.74 18.52 12.93
N GLU A 491 36.39 19.48 12.07
CA GLU A 491 36.95 20.84 12.11
C GLU A 491 36.62 21.53 13.45
N TYR A 492 35.37 21.40 13.90
CA TYR A 492 34.91 21.94 15.17
C TYR A 492 35.67 21.35 16.36
N PHE A 493 35.88 20.03 16.38
CA PHE A 493 36.64 19.35 17.44
C PHE A 493 38.11 19.80 17.46
N GLU A 494 38.76 19.91 16.30
CA GLU A 494 40.15 20.35 16.20
C GLU A 494 40.33 21.78 16.74
N LEU A 495 39.43 22.69 16.38
CA LEU A 495 39.48 24.07 16.86
C LEU A 495 39.25 24.15 18.37
N ASN A 496 38.33 23.36 18.93
CA ASN A 496 38.12 23.32 20.38
C ASN A 496 39.35 22.73 21.11
N SER A 497 39.95 21.66 20.59
CA SER A 497 41.19 21.08 21.13
C SER A 497 42.33 22.09 21.15
N ARG A 498 42.47 22.88 20.07
CA ARG A 498 43.42 24.00 20.03
C ARG A 498 43.07 25.10 21.03
N LEU A 499 41.79 25.47 21.15
CA LEU A 499 41.36 26.51 22.10
C LEU A 499 41.78 26.18 23.54
N ILE A 500 41.67 24.92 23.95
CA ILE A 500 42.15 24.42 25.25
C ILE A 500 43.65 24.69 25.42
N THR A 501 44.44 24.40 24.39
CA THR A 501 45.91 24.53 24.40
C THR A 501 46.32 26.01 24.50
N TYR A 502 45.57 26.91 23.85
CA TYR A 502 45.85 28.34 23.76
C TYR A 502 45.08 29.21 24.75
N LYS A 503 44.34 28.65 25.73
CA LYS A 503 43.64 29.42 26.78
C LYS A 503 44.56 30.40 27.54
N LYS A 504 45.89 30.17 27.52
CA LYS A 504 46.91 31.04 28.12
C LYS A 504 47.38 32.20 27.22
N GLU A 505 47.13 32.17 25.90
CA GLU A 505 47.50 33.21 24.94
C GLU A 505 46.28 34.03 24.46
N ARG A 506 46.22 35.30 24.88
CA ARG A 506 44.99 36.12 24.83
C ARG A 506 44.49 36.46 23.42
N GLU A 507 45.35 36.48 22.41
CA GLU A 507 44.99 36.87 21.03
C GLU A 507 44.68 35.67 20.13
N GLU A 508 45.48 34.60 20.17
CA GLU A 508 45.22 33.39 19.37
C GLU A 508 43.98 32.64 19.88
N GLY A 509 43.77 32.58 21.20
CA GLY A 509 42.53 32.03 21.78
C GLY A 509 41.27 32.78 21.33
N LYS A 510 41.31 34.11 21.20
CA LYS A 510 40.19 34.90 20.66
C LYS A 510 39.92 34.60 19.20
N ARG A 511 40.96 34.48 18.37
CA ARG A 511 40.82 34.12 16.94
C ARG A 511 40.15 32.77 16.76
N ILE A 512 40.58 31.77 17.53
CA ILE A 512 40.00 30.42 17.50
C ILE A 512 38.53 30.47 17.95
N LYS A 513 38.22 31.21 19.02
CA LYS A 513 36.83 31.39 19.48
C LYS A 513 35.93 32.02 18.41
N ASN A 514 36.42 33.04 17.69
CA ASN A 514 35.67 33.65 16.59
C ASN A 514 35.40 32.67 15.44
N LYS A 515 36.38 31.82 15.07
CA LYS A 515 36.19 30.77 14.06
C LYS A 515 35.16 29.73 14.49
N ILE A 516 35.17 29.33 15.76
CA ILE A 516 34.18 28.39 16.32
C ILE A 516 32.77 28.97 16.21
N GLU A 517 32.59 30.25 16.56
CA GLU A 517 31.30 30.93 16.43
C GLU A 517 30.87 31.10 14.97
N GLU A 518 31.82 31.34 14.05
CA GLU A 518 31.55 31.37 12.61
C GLU A 518 31.09 30.00 12.07
N ILE A 519 31.74 28.91 12.48
CA ILE A 519 31.33 27.54 12.13
C ILE A 519 29.92 27.25 12.66
N LYS A 520 29.63 27.60 13.92
CA LYS A 520 28.29 27.41 14.49
C LYS A 520 27.22 28.18 13.71
N LYS A 521 27.53 29.41 13.30
CA LYS A 521 26.61 30.26 12.56
C LYS A 521 26.38 29.76 11.13
N ASN A 522 27.44 29.35 10.44
CA ASN A 522 27.36 28.93 9.04
C ASN A 522 26.75 27.53 8.88
N ASN A 523 26.84 26.69 9.92
CA ASN A 523 26.36 25.31 9.91
C ASN A 523 25.14 25.11 10.82
N GLU A 524 24.39 26.18 11.12
CA GLU A 524 23.18 26.16 11.97
C GLU A 524 22.01 25.33 11.37
N VAL A 525 22.21 24.67 10.22
CA VAL A 525 21.23 23.78 9.59
C VAL A 525 21.70 22.34 9.43
N LEU A 526 22.99 22.10 9.70
CA LEU A 526 23.59 20.78 9.69
C LEU A 526 23.26 20.11 11.03
N PRO A 527 22.60 18.95 11.02
CA PRO A 527 22.39 18.24 12.25
C PRO A 527 23.76 17.75 12.75
N TYR A 528 23.90 17.52 14.06
CA TYR A 528 24.86 16.54 14.57
C TYR A 528 26.37 16.83 14.45
N TYR A 529 26.81 17.90 13.79
CA TYR A 529 28.25 18.23 13.72
C TYR A 529 28.86 18.50 15.11
N THR A 530 28.05 18.81 16.12
CA THR A 530 28.48 18.99 17.52
C THR A 530 28.66 17.68 18.31
N TRP A 531 28.36 16.51 17.72
CA TRP A 531 28.47 15.17 18.35
C TRP A 531 29.82 14.89 19.00
N PHE A 532 30.90 15.46 18.47
CA PHE A 532 32.26 15.18 18.88
C PHE A 532 32.67 15.77 20.25
N MET A 533 31.75 16.46 20.95
CA MET A 533 32.08 17.29 22.13
C MET A 533 31.19 17.08 23.38
N CYS A 534 30.36 16.03 23.45
CA CYS A 534 29.29 15.96 24.46
C CYS A 534 29.79 16.04 25.92
N SER A 535 29.41 17.11 26.62
CA SER A 535 29.84 17.44 28.00
C SER A 535 28.71 17.91 28.93
N SER A 536 27.45 17.80 28.52
CA SER A 536 26.33 18.02 29.44
C SER A 536 25.21 17.00 29.19
N SER A 537 24.52 16.69 30.27
CA SER A 537 23.48 15.67 30.46
C SER A 537 22.21 15.84 29.60
N ASP A 538 22.23 16.64 28.53
CA ASP A 538 21.11 16.71 27.58
C ASP A 538 21.18 15.54 26.60
N SER A 539 20.90 14.36 27.17
CA SER A 539 20.60 13.06 26.55
C SER A 539 19.45 13.07 25.53
N ARG A 540 18.90 14.24 25.16
CA ARG A 540 17.69 14.37 24.33
C ARG A 540 17.90 14.03 22.86
N TRP A 541 19.12 14.14 22.35
CA TRP A 541 19.42 13.82 20.94
C TRP A 541 19.60 12.32 20.69
N VAL A 542 20.09 11.57 21.70
CA VAL A 542 20.04 10.11 21.71
C VAL A 542 18.58 9.65 21.63
N GLY A 543 17.68 10.36 22.32
CA GLY A 543 16.23 10.26 22.16
C GLY A 543 15.77 10.52 20.71
N CYS A 544 16.28 11.56 20.04
CA CYS A 544 15.91 11.84 18.63
C CYS A 544 16.37 10.75 17.65
N LEU A 545 17.55 10.17 17.86
CA LEU A 545 18.03 9.01 17.09
C LEU A 545 17.17 7.76 17.37
N GLN A 546 16.71 7.59 18.61
CA GLN A 546 15.91 6.47 19.10
C GLN A 546 14.43 6.56 18.70
N ASP A 547 13.71 7.53 19.26
CA ASP A 547 12.25 7.61 19.31
C ASP A 547 11.64 7.82 17.91
N ASP A 548 12.43 8.35 16.97
CA ASP A 548 11.90 8.85 15.70
C ASP A 548 12.54 8.23 14.45
N PHE A 549 13.84 7.96 14.48
CA PHE A 549 14.54 7.37 13.33
C PHE A 549 14.60 5.83 13.43
N ILE A 550 15.09 5.28 14.55
CA ILE A 550 15.16 3.82 14.76
C ILE A 550 13.76 3.21 14.84
N ASP A 551 12.83 3.84 15.56
CA ASP A 551 11.45 3.34 15.70
C ASP A 551 10.69 3.33 14.36
N LEU A 552 10.93 4.33 13.50
CA LEU A 552 10.40 4.35 12.13
C LEU A 552 10.91 3.15 11.33
N LEU A 553 12.23 2.90 11.33
CA LEU A 553 12.81 1.78 10.59
C LEU A 553 12.35 0.42 11.13
N ASN A 554 12.28 0.27 12.46
CA ASN A 554 11.77 -0.94 13.11
C ASN A 554 10.30 -1.21 12.72
N LYS A 555 9.47 -0.16 12.70
CA LYS A 555 8.07 -0.24 12.26
C LYS A 555 7.99 -0.74 10.82
N GLU A 556 8.78 -0.16 9.91
CA GLU A 556 8.77 -0.54 8.49
C GLU A 556 9.22 -1.99 8.27
N ILE A 557 10.27 -2.46 8.97
CA ILE A 557 10.69 -3.86 8.90
C ILE A 557 9.57 -4.79 9.38
N LYS A 558 8.94 -4.47 10.52
CA LYS A 558 7.88 -5.29 11.11
C LYS A 558 6.65 -5.40 10.21
N LEU A 559 6.22 -4.28 9.61
CA LEU A 559 5.01 -4.24 8.78
C LEU A 559 5.20 -4.92 7.41
N ARG A 560 6.43 -4.94 6.90
CA ARG A 560 6.72 -5.45 5.56
C ARG A 560 7.02 -6.94 5.55
N SER A 561 7.53 -7.49 6.66
CA SER A 561 7.63 -8.93 6.98
C SER A 561 8.04 -9.83 5.79
N ILE A 562 8.91 -9.33 4.92
CA ILE A 562 9.62 -10.13 3.93
C ILE A 562 11.07 -10.10 4.40
N ASP A 563 11.67 -11.27 4.67
CA ASP A 563 13.13 -11.38 4.80
C ASP A 563 13.75 -11.19 3.41
N ASP A 564 13.82 -9.92 2.99
CA ASP A 564 14.40 -9.48 1.73
C ASP A 564 15.70 -8.73 1.96
N ASP A 565 16.41 -8.47 0.86
CA ASP A 565 17.65 -7.71 0.87
C ASP A 565 17.45 -6.31 1.49
N ILE A 566 16.26 -5.72 1.34
CA ILE A 566 15.93 -4.41 1.92
C ILE A 566 15.90 -4.49 3.45
N SER A 567 15.17 -5.45 4.00
CA SER A 567 15.04 -5.64 5.45
C SER A 567 16.38 -5.92 6.11
N LYS A 568 17.28 -6.65 5.43
CA LYS A 568 18.68 -6.84 5.87
C LYS A 568 19.48 -5.54 5.86
N LEU A 569 19.34 -4.73 4.82
CA LEU A 569 20.01 -3.42 4.72
C LEU A 569 19.50 -2.46 5.81
N LEU A 570 18.18 -2.38 6.03
CA LEU A 570 17.59 -1.56 7.08
C LEU A 570 18.01 -2.06 8.47
N SER A 571 17.99 -3.37 8.71
CA SER A 571 18.45 -3.96 9.98
C SER A 571 19.91 -3.61 10.29
N LYS A 572 20.77 -3.61 9.28
CA LYS A 572 22.18 -3.19 9.41
C LYS A 572 22.29 -1.72 9.78
N ILE A 573 21.48 -0.84 9.18
CA ILE A 573 21.46 0.59 9.54
C ILE A 573 21.03 0.75 11.00
N ILE A 574 19.97 0.04 11.43
CA ILE A 574 19.48 0.06 12.81
C ILE A 574 20.56 -0.43 13.78
N GLU A 575 21.25 -1.52 13.45
CA GLU A 575 22.35 -2.05 14.26
C GLU A 575 23.45 -1.00 14.46
N LYS A 576 23.87 -0.32 13.37
CA LYS A 576 24.88 0.74 13.43
C LYS A 576 24.41 1.98 14.18
N CYS A 577 23.15 2.36 14.02
CA CYS A 577 22.57 3.45 14.80
C CYS A 577 22.48 3.09 16.29
N ASN A 578 22.15 1.85 16.65
CA ASN A 578 22.14 1.37 18.03
C ASN A 578 23.56 1.32 18.65
N GLN A 579 24.57 0.92 17.88
CA GLN A 579 25.98 0.95 18.33
C GLN A 579 26.43 2.38 18.61
N MET A 580 26.09 3.32 17.73
CA MET A 580 26.32 4.75 17.95
C MET A 580 25.57 5.21 19.20
N LYS A 581 24.27 4.92 19.32
CA LYS A 581 23.43 5.27 20.47
C LYS A 581 24.03 4.80 21.80
N ALA A 582 24.34 3.50 21.91
CA ALA A 582 24.89 2.91 23.13
C ALA A 582 26.21 3.55 23.56
N TYR A 583 27.02 3.99 22.58
CA TYR A 583 28.26 4.72 22.84
C TYR A 583 28.01 6.12 23.41
N LEU A 584 27.00 6.82 22.88
CA LEU A 584 26.67 8.20 23.26
C LEU A 584 25.94 8.30 24.61
N GLU A 585 25.27 7.23 25.03
CA GLU A 585 24.63 7.11 26.34
C GLU A 585 25.63 6.96 27.51
N ILE A 586 26.90 6.68 27.23
CA ILE A 586 27.94 6.53 28.27
C ILE A 586 28.24 7.92 28.86
N PRO A 587 27.86 8.21 30.12
CA PRO A 587 28.05 9.54 30.70
C PRO A 587 29.53 9.93 30.66
N SER A 588 29.86 11.15 30.21
CA SER A 588 31.18 11.70 30.55
C SER A 588 31.23 11.90 32.06
N LYS A 589 32.27 11.39 32.73
CA LYS A 589 32.52 11.71 34.14
C LYS A 589 32.93 13.17 34.36
N THR A 590 33.01 13.94 33.30
CA THR A 590 33.60 15.27 33.24
C THR A 590 32.67 16.19 32.46
N GLY A 591 31.84 16.93 33.20
CA GLY A 591 31.16 18.12 32.67
C GLY A 591 32.20 19.24 32.59
N ILE A 592 32.71 19.52 31.38
CA ILE A 592 33.89 20.40 31.20
C ILE A 592 33.53 21.74 30.52
N TYR A 593 32.31 21.97 30.04
CA TYR A 593 32.06 23.13 29.19
C TYR A 593 31.00 24.13 29.67
N GLU A 594 30.53 24.01 30.91
CA GLU A 594 29.80 25.12 31.56
C GLU A 594 30.76 25.97 32.38
N GLU A 595 30.94 27.22 31.93
CA GLU A 595 31.40 28.45 32.63
C GLU A 595 32.15 28.32 33.97
N SER A 596 33.02 27.34 34.12
CA SER A 596 33.91 27.21 35.26
C SER A 596 35.33 27.49 34.80
N ASP A 597 35.98 28.42 35.50
CA ASP A 597 37.34 28.89 35.22
C ASP A 597 38.42 27.81 35.40
N GLU A 598 38.03 26.60 35.82
CA GLU A 598 38.90 25.44 35.99
C GLU A 598 38.34 24.24 35.23
N ILE A 599 38.83 24.05 34.00
CA ILE A 599 38.63 22.83 33.23
C ILE A 599 39.69 21.82 33.69
N ASP A 600 39.29 20.84 34.51
CA ASP A 600 40.13 19.71 34.88
C ASP A 600 40.07 18.65 33.76
N ILE A 601 41.01 18.73 32.81
CA ILE A 601 41.16 17.74 31.74
C ILE A 601 42.03 16.62 32.28
N GLU A 602 41.43 15.66 33.00
CA GLU A 602 42.23 14.54 33.47
C GLU A 602 42.74 13.63 32.33
N ASN A 603 42.26 13.72 31.07
CA ASN A 603 42.91 12.97 29.97
C ASN A 603 42.57 13.39 28.51
N PRO A 604 43.41 14.18 27.82
CA PRO A 604 43.24 14.49 26.39
C PRO A 604 43.21 13.26 25.46
N LEU A 605 43.85 12.15 25.84
CA LEU A 605 43.85 10.91 25.05
C LEU A 605 42.48 10.23 25.05
N VAL A 606 41.68 10.39 26.12
CA VAL A 606 40.33 9.83 26.21
C VAL A 606 39.38 10.58 25.29
N GLU A 607 39.53 11.90 25.14
CA GLU A 607 38.70 12.70 24.23
C GLU A 607 39.03 12.41 22.76
N ILE A 608 40.32 12.26 22.41
CA ILE A 608 40.75 11.87 21.06
C ILE A 608 40.22 10.48 20.70
N ALA A 609 40.39 9.50 21.59
CA ALA A 609 39.88 8.14 21.37
C ALA A 609 38.34 8.12 21.23
N ARG A 610 37.64 8.97 22.00
CA ARG A 610 36.19 9.13 21.90
C ARG A 610 35.73 9.74 20.58
N LYS A 611 36.45 10.75 20.08
CA LYS A 611 36.19 11.34 18.77
C LYS A 611 36.44 10.33 17.64
N ASP A 612 37.52 9.56 17.73
CA ASP A 612 37.88 8.59 16.68
C ASP A 612 36.84 7.44 16.60
N ASP A 613 36.32 6.95 17.74
CA ASP A 613 35.25 5.94 17.77
C ASP A 613 33.91 6.50 17.25
N ALA A 614 33.54 7.75 17.60
CA ALA A 614 32.35 8.40 17.07
C ALA A 614 32.42 8.62 15.55
N GLU A 615 33.58 9.04 15.05
CA GLU A 615 33.87 9.15 13.62
C GLU A 615 33.77 7.80 12.92
N GLU A 616 34.34 6.74 13.48
CA GLU A 616 34.26 5.38 12.93
C GLU A 616 32.80 4.92 12.83
N LYS A 617 32.02 5.03 13.91
CA LYS A 617 30.60 4.63 13.91
C LYS A 617 29.76 5.42 12.91
N LEU A 618 30.00 6.73 12.77
CA LEU A 618 29.31 7.53 11.76
C LEU A 618 29.67 7.10 10.33
N LYS A 619 30.96 6.80 10.07
CA LYS A 619 31.39 6.22 8.78
C LYS A 619 30.71 4.88 8.50
N GLU A 620 30.50 4.05 9.52
CA GLU A 620 29.77 2.79 9.36
C GLU A 620 28.29 3.01 9.00
N ILE A 621 27.63 4.00 9.60
CA ILE A 621 26.24 4.39 9.24
C ILE A 621 26.18 4.89 7.80
N ILE A 622 27.09 5.80 7.41
CA ILE A 622 27.21 6.31 6.04
C ILE A 622 27.37 5.15 5.05
N LYS A 623 28.28 4.21 5.34
CA LYS A 623 28.52 3.01 4.52
C LYS A 623 27.30 2.08 4.47
N ALA A 624 26.48 2.02 5.51
CA ALA A 624 25.25 1.25 5.50
C ALA A 624 24.22 1.87 4.54
N PHE A 625 24.12 3.21 4.50
CA PHE A 625 23.28 3.93 3.53
C PHE A 625 23.78 3.81 2.09
N GLU A 626 25.10 3.76 1.85
CA GLU A 626 25.65 3.45 0.52
C GLU A 626 25.16 2.10 -0.01
N GLY A 627 24.96 1.12 0.87
CA GLY A 627 24.35 -0.16 0.52
C GLY A 627 22.92 -0.03 -0.02
N LEU A 628 22.09 0.83 0.60
CA LEU A 628 20.73 1.12 0.10
C LEU A 628 20.76 1.86 -1.24
N ILE A 629 21.66 2.84 -1.39
CA ILE A 629 21.83 3.58 -2.65
C ILE A 629 22.20 2.61 -3.78
N GLY A 630 23.19 1.75 -3.55
CA GLY A 630 23.60 0.74 -4.54
C GLY A 630 22.50 -0.27 -4.87
N PHE A 631 21.65 -0.63 -3.90
CA PHE A 631 20.46 -1.45 -4.15
C PHE A 631 19.47 -0.74 -5.08
N CYS A 632 19.17 0.54 -4.82
CA CYS A 632 18.29 1.35 -5.67
C CYS A 632 18.85 1.47 -7.10
N GLU A 633 20.16 1.68 -7.27
CA GLU A 633 20.81 1.76 -8.58
C GLU A 633 20.68 0.46 -9.38
N LYS A 634 20.88 -0.67 -8.71
CA LYS A 634 20.71 -1.99 -9.32
C LYS A 634 19.26 -2.18 -9.81
N LYS A 635 18.28 -1.82 -8.97
CA LYS A 635 16.86 -1.96 -9.31
C LYS A 635 16.40 -0.99 -10.39
N GLU A 636 16.93 0.23 -10.42
CA GLU A 636 16.71 1.19 -11.50
C GLU A 636 17.14 0.57 -12.85
N GLY A 637 18.33 -0.04 -12.90
CA GLY A 637 18.84 -0.69 -14.11
C GLY A 637 18.11 -1.98 -14.54
N GLU A 638 17.38 -2.65 -13.64
CA GLU A 638 16.51 -3.80 -13.95
C GLU A 638 15.14 -3.37 -14.51
N THR A 639 14.74 -2.11 -14.31
CA THR A 639 13.40 -1.60 -14.65
C THR A 639 13.37 -0.82 -15.97
N THR A 640 14.53 -0.30 -16.41
CA THR A 640 14.77 0.23 -17.77
C THR A 640 15.09 -0.87 -18.77
#